data_AF-A0A559JJ13-F1
#
_entry.id   AF-A0A559JJ13-F1
#
_cell.length_a   1.000
_cell.length_b   1.000
_cell.length_c   1.000
_cell.angle_alpha   90.00
_cell.angle_beta   90.00
_cell.angle_gamma   90.00
#
_symmetry.space_group_name_H-M   'P 1'
#
loop_
_entity.id
_entity.type
_entity.pdbx_description
1 polymer ?
#
loop_
_entity_poly.entity_id
_entity_poly.type
_entity_poly.pdbx_seq_one_letter_code
_entity_poly.pdbx_strand_id
1 'polypeptide(L)'
;MAIIIPTLGLSPTVPTAHAADGNLALEQVEVADSLKSEAFAPFNVMDIQDQAICTEAEWDASSIYVGGQHVVYNGNVYEAKWWTQGDRPDQSGPWDVWKVIGPCSTATDNVSPESSPLAVTATGNKIIAYMAGWVTWNANSVKPEQLTHINYAFSLIRGGKATLSAQDGNNLRTLTDLKSKNPSLKVLLSIGGWGADGFSDAALTDSARTVFADSVVSLITAHRLDGVDLDWEYPTNSSAGIKARPEDKQNFTLMIAKLREKLNAQGAIDGKSYLVTIAAGASNGYLNGIEINKVTPLLDWINLMTYDFHGGWDRSTGHHTNLYSRDNSVDAAVKLFKNNGVPANKLVVGGAFYGRGWTGVTNSNNGLNQPVSGGGIEVDYTTIANQYLNKNGYTRYWDNVAQAPYLFNGSTFITYDDPQSLKLKTQYVKNNELGGIMFWEYSNDRTGELLGAIYSEMNGGGTGPVIGTPSTPSNVRATAVSANSITLTWTASTDTVGVSGYDVNYSGRVQSVTGTSATINGLNPNTQYVFTVTAKNTAGRVSPASAPLTVSTSAAVTNGMKASDFLKTNGTVIRNNSGTGSVVNLRGTNLGGWMLQEGWMSPLGVKDEWTLRETLTNRFGAAKAEELIKTYQNAWLTTKDLDRIKDMGMNVIRVPILYLELMDKYGNWRPDAWNKLDWLVKEAADRGIYTLLDLHGTFGAQNTFDNSGEVNSDPQLWKNTTYQDRTVRLWEGIATHFKGNPAIAGYDLLNEPDRVGKQQLNQFYDRLYKAIRAIDPDHTIYMEAAWDWNQLSAPSQYGWTNVVYEMHYYAMQGNEASSWTAQNNLINGALQGMRNHQRDWNVPIFVGEFCLFDFNDLWERFLGEMNASNISWTNWTYKVTANYGNWGYYNNNTNPVPNINTDSADTIASKWSKFNTENFRANTTFQNLVKKYTSATTPPQSGATYSYLVAQANQKIVSADNNGTSPLVANRDAAEDWELFEIINNSDGTISLKSKSNNKYVAADLNEGAKLIARSDTIQQWEKFRRVTLADGNVALQALANNKYVTADMNNGGVLVANRDAVGGAWEAFSIKTRTR
;
A
#
# COMPACT_ATOMS: atom_id res chain seq x y z
N MET A 1 70.50 32.94 -4.66
CA MET A 1 71.55 32.72 -3.63
C MET A 1 71.60 31.24 -3.30
N ALA A 2 72.77 30.73 -2.87
CA ALA A 2 73.04 29.47 -2.14
C ALA A 2 72.01 28.31 -2.30
N ILE A 3 72.21 27.24 -3.09
CA ILE A 3 73.34 26.25 -3.15
C ILE A 3 73.37 25.43 -1.83
N ILE A 4 73.36 24.08 -1.77
CA ILE A 4 74.30 23.06 -2.31
C ILE A 4 73.59 21.75 -2.77
N ILE A 5 74.19 21.05 -3.74
CA ILE A 5 73.92 19.70 -4.29
C ILE A 5 75.28 19.10 -4.73
N PRO A 6 75.53 17.76 -4.83
CA PRO A 6 74.80 16.75 -5.63
C PRO A 6 74.61 15.38 -4.86
N THR A 7 74.54 14.12 -5.37
CA THR A 7 74.99 13.49 -6.64
C THR A 7 74.28 12.17 -7.04
N LEU A 8 74.49 11.83 -8.32
CA LEU A 8 74.29 10.63 -9.14
C LEU A 8 74.88 9.29 -8.59
N GLY A 9 74.58 8.10 -9.15
CA GLY A 9 73.61 7.74 -10.21
C GLY A 9 73.98 6.54 -11.09
N LEU A 10 73.19 6.33 -12.16
CA LEU A 10 73.42 5.51 -13.38
C LEU A 10 73.43 3.96 -13.33
N SER A 11 72.82 3.39 -14.37
CA SER A 11 72.77 1.98 -14.79
C SER A 11 73.97 1.64 -15.72
N PRO A 12 74.24 0.38 -16.17
CA PRO A 12 73.40 -0.22 -17.22
C PRO A 12 73.35 -1.79 -17.32
N THR A 13 72.61 -2.23 -18.33
CA THR A 13 72.70 -3.49 -19.12
C THR A 13 72.14 -4.82 -18.59
N VAL A 14 71.39 -5.45 -19.50
CA VAL A 14 70.79 -6.80 -19.47
C VAL A 14 71.37 -7.58 -20.67
N PRO A 15 71.42 -8.92 -20.62
CA PRO A 15 70.98 -9.69 -21.79
C PRO A 15 70.04 -10.86 -21.46
N THR A 16 69.20 -11.22 -22.44
CA THR A 16 68.29 -12.37 -22.50
C THR A 16 69.02 -13.61 -23.07
N ALA A 17 68.49 -14.83 -23.31
CA ALA A 17 67.13 -15.40 -23.40
C ALA A 17 67.18 -16.97 -23.39
N HIS A 18 66.00 -17.64 -23.45
CA HIS A 18 65.76 -19.04 -23.90
C HIS A 18 66.30 -20.22 -23.03
N ALA A 19 65.73 -21.44 -23.01
CA ALA A 19 64.44 -22.02 -23.48
C ALA A 19 64.22 -23.46 -22.92
N ALA A 20 62.98 -24.00 -23.01
CA ALA A 20 62.57 -25.43 -22.98
C ALA A 20 62.90 -26.28 -21.72
N ASP A 21 62.29 -27.44 -21.37
CA ASP A 21 60.99 -28.15 -21.60
C ASP A 21 60.94 -29.34 -20.58
N GLY A 22 59.89 -30.15 -20.33
CA GLY A 22 58.51 -30.27 -20.82
C GLY A 22 57.90 -31.67 -20.44
N ASN A 23 56.60 -31.90 -20.74
CA ASN A 23 55.85 -33.20 -20.67
C ASN A 23 55.50 -33.83 -19.29
N LEU A 24 54.21 -34.13 -18.98
CA LEU A 24 53.40 -35.39 -19.14
C LEU A 24 53.66 -36.49 -18.07
N ALA A 25 52.72 -37.34 -17.58
CA ALA A 25 51.23 -37.40 -17.57
C ALA A 25 50.76 -38.59 -16.64
N LEU A 26 49.50 -39.07 -16.77
CA LEU A 26 48.79 -40.18 -16.05
C LEU A 26 48.08 -39.73 -14.74
N GLU A 27 46.75 -39.84 -14.50
CA GLU A 27 45.68 -40.86 -14.69
C GLU A 27 45.30 -41.57 -13.36
N GLN A 28 44.12 -41.26 -12.78
CA GLN A 28 42.88 -42.10 -12.68
C GLN A 28 42.87 -43.15 -11.52
N VAL A 29 41.76 -43.52 -10.84
CA VAL A 29 40.38 -42.97 -10.61
C VAL A 29 39.74 -43.72 -9.40
N GLU A 30 39.02 -43.01 -8.51
CA GLU A 30 37.99 -43.49 -7.51
C GLU A 30 38.36 -44.68 -6.55
N VAL A 31 37.64 -45.10 -5.49
CA VAL A 31 36.21 -45.05 -5.08
C VAL A 31 36.10 -44.79 -3.54
N ALA A 32 34.94 -44.32 -3.07
CA ALA A 32 34.66 -43.99 -1.66
C ALA A 32 34.05 -45.14 -0.83
N ASP A 33 34.11 -45.04 0.51
CA ASP A 33 32.90 -44.97 1.36
C ASP A 33 33.26 -44.38 2.76
N SER A 34 32.36 -44.47 3.74
CA SER A 34 32.24 -43.60 4.93
C SER A 34 32.02 -44.37 6.23
N LEU A 35 32.36 -43.76 7.39
CA LEU A 35 31.58 -43.73 8.66
C LEU A 35 32.34 -43.05 9.84
N LYS A 36 31.73 -43.00 11.04
CA LYS A 36 32.04 -42.08 12.18
C LYS A 36 32.38 -42.82 13.49
N SER A 37 33.09 -42.15 14.42
CA SER A 37 32.90 -42.29 15.90
C SER A 37 33.71 -41.28 16.75
N GLU A 38 33.05 -40.55 17.67
CA GLU A 38 33.40 -40.27 19.11
C GLU A 38 34.78 -39.67 19.53
N ALA A 39 35.00 -39.02 20.69
CA ALA A 39 34.15 -38.25 21.65
C ALA A 39 35.03 -37.42 22.66
N PHE A 40 34.40 -36.56 23.49
CA PHE A 40 35.00 -35.66 24.53
C PHE A 40 35.55 -36.42 25.78
N ALA A 41 36.23 -35.88 26.82
CA ALA A 41 36.51 -34.53 27.40
C ALA A 41 37.81 -34.62 28.30
N PRO A 42 38.16 -33.72 29.28
CA PRO A 42 37.63 -32.39 29.68
C PRO A 42 38.65 -31.25 30.06
N PHE A 43 38.13 -30.01 30.06
CA PHE A 43 38.44 -28.81 30.89
C PHE A 43 39.85 -28.39 31.36
N ASN A 44 40.14 -27.09 31.17
CA ASN A 44 40.21 -26.14 32.29
C ASN A 44 39.80 -24.71 31.85
N VAL A 45 39.45 -23.82 32.80
CA VAL A 45 38.84 -22.47 32.53
C VAL A 45 39.71 -21.34 33.09
N MET A 46 39.70 -20.17 32.44
CA MET A 46 40.13 -18.90 33.04
C MET A 46 39.29 -17.71 32.51
N ASP A 47 39.21 -16.64 33.29
CA ASP A 47 38.32 -15.49 33.11
C ASP A 47 38.44 -14.75 31.76
N ILE A 48 37.29 -14.32 31.23
CA ILE A 48 37.17 -13.22 30.26
C ILE A 48 35.99 -12.34 30.71
N GLN A 49 36.24 -11.05 30.92
CA GLN A 49 35.21 -10.07 31.28
C GLN A 49 34.38 -9.67 30.06
N ASP A 50 33.10 -9.35 30.26
CA ASP A 50 32.19 -8.85 29.22
C ASP A 50 32.81 -7.68 28.43
N GLN A 51 32.98 -7.88 27.12
CA GLN A 51 33.19 -6.81 26.16
C GLN A 51 32.02 -6.83 25.16
N ALA A 52 31.34 -5.69 25.02
CA ALA A 52 30.25 -5.54 24.06
C ALA A 52 30.81 -5.60 22.62
N ILE A 53 30.23 -6.47 21.78
CA ILE A 53 30.64 -6.64 20.39
C ILE A 53 29.67 -5.86 19.50
N CYS A 54 30.12 -4.71 18.99
CA CYS A 54 29.40 -3.98 17.95
C CYS A 54 29.73 -4.57 16.56
N THR A 55 28.75 -4.67 15.66
CA THR A 55 28.96 -5.11 14.26
C THR A 55 29.15 -3.95 13.28
N GLU A 56 28.72 -2.74 13.65
CA GLU A 56 28.86 -1.54 12.82
C GLU A 56 30.27 -0.93 12.94
N ALA A 57 30.69 -0.19 11.92
CA ALA A 57 32.01 0.45 11.87
C ALA A 57 32.12 1.65 12.84
N GLU A 58 33.29 1.90 13.42
CA GLU A 58 33.52 3.11 14.22
C GLU A 58 33.41 4.40 13.39
N TRP A 59 32.94 5.47 14.05
CA TRP A 59 32.90 6.80 13.45
C TRP A 59 34.29 7.41 13.32
N ASP A 60 34.60 7.89 12.12
CA ASP A 60 35.83 8.61 11.76
C ASP A 60 35.47 10.03 11.29
N ALA A 61 36.10 11.04 11.89
CA ALA A 61 35.92 12.44 11.54
C ALA A 61 36.33 12.79 10.09
N SER A 62 37.20 11.97 9.46
CA SER A 62 37.61 12.16 8.07
C SER A 62 36.64 11.55 7.05
N SER A 63 35.79 10.62 7.48
CA SER A 63 34.86 9.87 6.63
C SER A 63 33.57 10.65 6.35
N ILE A 64 33.03 10.41 5.15
CA ILE A 64 31.76 11.00 4.71
C ILE A 64 30.65 9.98 4.97
N TYR A 65 29.58 10.44 5.63
CA TYR A 65 28.39 9.65 5.90
C TYR A 65 27.16 10.26 5.22
N VAL A 66 26.24 9.41 4.78
CA VAL A 66 24.97 9.79 4.15
C VAL A 66 23.76 9.18 4.86
N GLY A 67 22.58 9.77 4.64
CA GLY A 67 21.34 9.40 5.31
C GLY A 67 21.07 7.89 5.30
N GLY A 68 20.92 7.31 6.50
CA GLY A 68 20.70 5.88 6.72
C GLY A 68 21.95 5.05 7.00
N GLN A 69 23.17 5.60 6.91
CA GLN A 69 24.38 4.88 7.33
C GLN A 69 24.53 4.87 8.86
N HIS A 70 24.99 3.73 9.39
CA HIS A 70 25.19 3.51 10.83
C HIS A 70 26.69 3.53 11.19
N VAL A 71 27.00 4.01 12.40
CA VAL A 71 28.34 4.06 12.98
C VAL A 71 28.31 3.79 14.48
N VAL A 72 29.41 3.27 15.04
CA VAL A 72 29.64 3.18 16.49
C VAL A 72 30.40 4.40 16.97
N TYR A 73 29.93 5.01 18.05
CA TYR A 73 30.69 6.00 18.81
C TYR A 73 30.30 5.94 20.29
N ASN A 74 31.27 6.01 21.21
CA ASN A 74 31.04 5.95 22.66
C ASN A 74 30.05 4.83 23.10
N GLY A 75 30.22 3.62 22.55
CA GLY A 75 29.41 2.44 22.88
C GLY A 75 27.96 2.44 22.37
N ASN A 76 27.58 3.42 21.56
CA ASN A 76 26.24 3.53 20.96
C ASN A 76 26.33 3.52 19.43
N VAL A 77 25.30 2.95 18.79
CA VAL A 77 25.08 3.03 17.35
C VAL A 77 24.34 4.33 17.03
N TYR A 78 24.82 5.07 16.03
CA TYR A 78 24.21 6.28 15.51
C TYR A 78 23.93 6.15 14.02
N GLU A 79 22.79 6.67 13.59
CA GLU A 79 22.37 6.77 12.20
C GLU A 79 22.54 8.20 11.70
N ALA A 80 23.21 8.38 10.56
CA ALA A 80 23.25 9.67 9.89
C ALA A 80 21.85 9.98 9.34
N LYS A 81 21.28 11.14 9.68
CA LYS A 81 19.96 11.58 9.19
C LYS A 81 20.05 12.12 7.74
N TRP A 82 21.21 12.69 7.38
CA TRP A 82 21.54 13.23 6.06
C TRP A 82 23.08 13.25 5.87
N TRP A 83 23.60 14.00 4.90
CA TRP A 83 25.05 14.10 4.66
C TRP A 83 25.80 14.75 5.83
N THR A 84 26.92 14.17 6.26
CA THR A 84 27.83 14.74 7.26
C THR A 84 29.28 14.26 7.05
N GLN A 85 30.25 15.09 7.45
CA GLN A 85 31.67 14.76 7.57
C GLN A 85 32.25 15.56 8.74
N GLY A 86 32.83 14.89 9.73
CA GLY A 86 33.46 15.54 10.89
C GLY A 86 32.53 15.95 12.04
N ASP A 87 31.21 15.99 11.85
CA ASP A 87 30.26 16.25 12.95
C ASP A 87 30.19 15.05 13.91
N ARG A 88 30.33 15.29 15.23
CA ARG A 88 30.35 14.22 16.23
C ARG A 88 28.96 13.61 16.50
N PRO A 89 28.83 12.27 16.54
CA PRO A 89 27.54 11.63 16.83
C PRO A 89 27.01 11.92 18.24
N ASP A 90 27.89 11.93 19.25
CA ASP A 90 27.51 12.14 20.65
C ASP A 90 27.16 13.59 21.03
N GLN A 91 27.39 14.53 20.11
CA GLN A 91 27.06 15.95 20.30
C GLN A 91 25.77 16.37 19.56
N SER A 92 25.12 15.42 18.87
CA SER A 92 23.91 15.69 18.07
C SER A 92 22.63 15.60 18.89
N GLY A 93 21.83 16.67 18.89
CA GLY A 93 20.47 16.69 19.44
C GLY A 93 19.40 16.21 18.44
N PRO A 94 18.10 16.40 18.79
CA PRO A 94 16.99 15.95 17.96
C PRO A 94 17.01 16.49 16.52
N TRP A 95 17.53 17.71 16.32
CA TRP A 95 17.56 18.41 15.04
C TRP A 95 18.91 18.37 14.30
N ASP A 96 19.93 17.75 14.90
CA ASP A 96 21.29 17.71 14.34
C ASP A 96 21.52 16.47 13.46
N VAL A 97 22.72 16.33 12.87
CA VAL A 97 22.94 15.41 11.74
C VAL A 97 22.90 13.92 12.10
N TRP A 98 23.12 13.55 13.38
CA TRP A 98 23.07 12.17 13.86
C TRP A 98 21.82 11.87 14.71
N LYS A 99 21.34 10.63 14.62
CA LYS A 99 20.24 10.03 15.40
C LYS A 99 20.82 8.86 16.20
N VAL A 100 20.75 8.89 17.53
CA VAL A 100 21.13 7.70 18.32
C VAL A 100 20.10 6.58 18.08
N ILE A 101 20.58 5.35 17.88
CA ILE A 101 19.77 4.14 17.72
C ILE A 101 19.70 3.37 19.03
N GLY A 102 20.83 3.23 19.72
CA GLY A 102 20.91 2.60 21.04
C GLY A 102 22.33 2.13 21.38
N PRO A 103 22.55 1.55 22.59
CA PRO A 103 23.82 0.93 22.96
C PRO A 103 24.08 -0.35 22.16
N CYS A 104 25.35 -0.73 21.97
CA CYS A 104 25.67 -2.05 21.42
C CYS A 104 25.22 -3.16 22.39
N SER A 105 24.44 -4.12 21.90
CA SER A 105 23.87 -5.23 22.68
C SER A 105 24.80 -6.43 22.81
N THR A 106 24.79 -7.09 23.97
CA THR A 106 25.36 -8.44 24.14
C THR A 106 24.44 -9.52 23.56
N ALA A 107 25.02 -10.63 23.10
CA ALA A 107 24.33 -11.58 22.20
C ALA A 107 23.96 -12.91 22.87
N THR A 108 22.72 -13.03 23.34
CA THR A 108 22.03 -14.32 23.53
C THR A 108 20.51 -14.16 23.32
N ASP A 109 20.00 -14.47 22.12
CA ASP A 109 19.24 -15.71 21.92
C ASP A 109 18.91 -15.98 20.44
N ASN A 110 18.45 -17.20 20.14
CA ASN A 110 18.41 -17.72 18.76
C ASN A 110 17.16 -17.31 17.96
N VAL A 111 17.37 -16.72 16.78
CA VAL A 111 16.41 -16.70 15.67
C VAL A 111 17.11 -17.21 14.40
N SER A 112 16.41 -18.02 13.60
CA SER A 112 16.92 -18.60 12.35
C SER A 112 17.18 -17.52 11.29
N PRO A 113 18.16 -17.67 10.38
CA PRO A 113 18.69 -16.53 9.62
C PRO A 113 17.80 -16.09 8.44
N GLU A 114 17.28 -14.88 8.51
CA GLU A 114 16.87 -14.08 7.34
C GLU A 114 17.77 -12.83 7.20
N SER A 115 18.05 -12.44 5.96
CA SER A 115 18.78 -11.21 5.59
C SER A 115 20.21 -11.04 6.14
N SER A 116 21.11 -11.95 5.76
CA SER A 116 22.48 -11.53 5.39
C SER A 116 22.41 -10.60 4.14
N PRO A 117 23.43 -9.76 3.85
CA PRO A 117 23.23 -8.45 3.24
C PRO A 117 22.70 -8.49 1.81
N LEU A 118 22.09 -7.37 1.41
CA LEU A 118 21.56 -7.06 0.07
C LEU A 118 22.29 -7.82 -1.04
N ALA A 119 21.69 -8.93 -1.49
CA ALA A 119 22.17 -9.65 -2.65
C ALA A 119 22.18 -8.68 -3.84
N VAL A 120 23.35 -8.49 -4.45
CA VAL A 120 23.48 -7.74 -5.71
C VAL A 120 22.79 -8.58 -6.78
N THR A 121 21.49 -8.34 -6.93
CA THR A 121 20.67 -8.97 -7.95
C THR A 121 21.24 -8.56 -9.31
N ALA A 122 21.63 -9.55 -10.11
CA ALA A 122 22.27 -9.34 -11.40
C ALA A 122 21.41 -8.38 -12.24
N THR A 123 21.95 -7.20 -12.52
CA THR A 123 21.18 -6.11 -13.12
C THR A 123 20.77 -6.49 -14.53
N GLY A 124 19.47 -6.42 -14.84
CA GLY A 124 19.01 -6.48 -16.22
C GLY A 124 19.70 -5.40 -17.04
N ASN A 125 20.39 -5.81 -18.11
CA ASN A 125 21.23 -4.91 -18.90
C ASN A 125 20.37 -3.83 -19.57
N LYS A 126 20.70 -2.56 -19.31
CA LYS A 126 19.91 -1.42 -19.76
C LYS A 126 20.10 -1.19 -21.26
N ILE A 127 19.02 -0.81 -21.94
CA ILE A 127 19.02 -0.17 -23.27
C ILE A 127 18.45 1.23 -23.08
N ILE A 128 19.26 2.25 -23.37
CA ILE A 128 18.96 3.66 -23.08
C ILE A 128 18.99 4.48 -24.38
N ALA A 129 17.85 5.09 -24.74
CA ALA A 129 17.78 6.00 -25.87
C ALA A 129 17.93 7.46 -25.42
N TYR A 130 18.84 8.22 -26.03
CA TYR A 130 18.70 9.67 -26.04
C TYR A 130 17.64 10.08 -27.08
N MET A 131 16.72 10.96 -26.67
CA MET A 131 15.62 11.47 -27.49
C MET A 131 15.78 12.98 -27.67
N ALA A 132 16.20 13.40 -28.87
CA ALA A 132 16.45 14.81 -29.20
C ALA A 132 15.23 15.72 -29.04
N GLY A 133 15.38 16.84 -28.34
CA GLY A 133 14.29 17.76 -28.03
C GLY A 133 13.89 18.69 -29.17
N TRP A 134 14.81 18.94 -30.11
CA TRP A 134 14.52 19.62 -31.38
C TRP A 134 13.60 18.81 -32.32
N VAL A 135 13.44 17.50 -32.07
CA VAL A 135 12.49 16.64 -32.76
C VAL A 135 11.12 16.74 -32.11
N THR A 136 10.06 16.86 -32.90
CA THR A 136 8.67 16.72 -32.42
C THR A 136 8.30 15.25 -32.37
N TRP A 137 8.29 14.66 -31.18
CA TRP A 137 8.03 13.23 -31.00
C TRP A 137 6.55 12.90 -31.13
N ASN A 138 6.26 11.73 -31.71
CA ASN A 138 4.93 11.15 -31.73
C ASN A 138 4.99 9.71 -31.19
N ALA A 139 3.90 9.22 -30.60
CA ALA A 139 3.89 7.94 -29.88
C ALA A 139 4.04 6.70 -30.78
N ASN A 140 4.10 6.85 -32.11
CA ASN A 140 4.19 5.76 -33.08
C ASN A 140 5.53 5.70 -33.84
N SER A 141 6.35 6.77 -33.78
CA SER A 141 7.74 6.73 -34.27
C SER A 141 8.72 6.14 -33.25
N VAL A 142 8.28 5.89 -32.02
CA VAL A 142 9.09 5.32 -30.94
C VAL A 142 8.65 3.89 -30.66
N LYS A 143 9.63 3.00 -30.46
CA LYS A 143 9.51 1.58 -30.10
C LYS A 143 9.82 1.35 -28.61
N PRO A 144 8.96 1.78 -27.66
CA PRO A 144 9.25 1.71 -26.23
C PRO A 144 9.47 0.30 -25.71
N GLU A 145 8.93 -0.72 -26.37
CA GLU A 145 9.14 -2.14 -26.09
C GLU A 145 10.58 -2.63 -26.36
N GLN A 146 11.37 -1.86 -27.13
CA GLN A 146 12.79 -2.12 -27.38
C GLN A 146 13.72 -1.33 -26.43
N LEU A 147 13.16 -0.54 -25.52
CA LEU A 147 13.90 0.35 -24.61
C LEU A 147 13.62 0.00 -23.15
N THR A 148 14.62 0.23 -22.29
CA THR A 148 14.43 0.21 -20.82
C THR A 148 14.34 1.62 -20.25
N HIS A 149 15.09 2.56 -20.85
CA HIS A 149 15.20 3.94 -20.40
C HIS A 149 15.19 4.89 -21.61
N ILE A 150 14.66 6.08 -21.39
CA ILE A 150 14.73 7.25 -22.28
C ILE A 150 15.36 8.40 -21.50
N ASN A 151 16.41 9.01 -22.05
CA ASN A 151 16.95 10.29 -21.61
C ASN A 151 16.45 11.37 -22.59
N TYR A 152 15.60 12.29 -22.13
CA TYR A 152 15.14 13.40 -22.98
C TYR A 152 16.16 14.53 -23.00
N ALA A 153 16.72 14.85 -24.18
CA ALA A 153 17.86 15.75 -24.36
C ALA A 153 17.45 17.04 -25.10
N PHE A 154 17.46 18.23 -24.50
CA PHE A 154 17.92 18.56 -23.14
C PHE A 154 17.08 19.67 -22.52
N SER A 155 16.94 19.63 -21.19
CA SER A 155 16.69 20.83 -20.39
C SER A 155 17.96 21.68 -20.31
N LEU A 156 17.83 22.99 -20.35
CA LEU A 156 18.97 23.92 -20.28
C LEU A 156 18.98 24.71 -18.97
N ILE A 157 20.17 25.08 -18.49
CA ILE A 157 20.32 25.88 -17.28
C ILE A 157 20.17 27.37 -17.60
N ARG A 158 19.19 28.04 -16.99
CA ARG A 158 18.94 29.47 -17.15
C ARG A 158 18.62 30.09 -15.79
N GLY A 159 19.33 31.16 -15.41
CA GLY A 159 19.18 31.79 -14.09
C GLY A 159 19.43 30.84 -12.90
N GLY A 160 20.34 29.87 -13.06
CA GLY A 160 20.63 28.85 -12.04
C GLY A 160 19.61 27.70 -11.94
N LYS A 161 18.57 27.68 -12.79
CA LYS A 161 17.51 26.66 -12.79
C LYS A 161 17.54 25.83 -14.06
N ALA A 162 17.13 24.56 -13.96
CA ALA A 162 16.72 23.75 -15.10
C ALA A 162 15.47 24.36 -15.75
N THR A 163 15.41 24.41 -17.08
CA THR A 163 14.32 25.07 -17.83
C THR A 163 13.95 24.31 -19.10
N LEU A 164 12.65 24.38 -19.43
CA LEU A 164 12.01 23.74 -20.58
C LEU A 164 11.35 24.79 -21.49
N SER A 165 11.31 24.51 -22.79
CA SER A 165 10.44 25.20 -23.75
C SER A 165 9.03 24.56 -23.80
N ALA A 166 8.12 25.20 -24.54
CA ALA A 166 6.80 24.65 -24.81
C ALA A 166 6.84 23.33 -25.63
N GLN A 167 7.86 23.15 -26.48
CA GLN A 167 8.07 21.91 -27.24
C GLN A 167 8.47 20.76 -26.30
N ASP A 168 9.35 21.02 -25.35
CA ASP A 168 9.79 20.02 -24.37
C ASP A 168 8.64 19.52 -23.51
N GLY A 169 7.74 20.42 -23.07
CA GLY A 169 6.54 20.04 -22.34
C GLY A 169 5.61 19.10 -23.12
N ASN A 170 5.55 19.21 -24.45
CA ASN A 170 4.79 18.31 -25.32
C ASN A 170 5.52 16.97 -25.54
N ASN A 171 6.82 17.01 -25.79
CA ASN A 171 7.64 15.82 -25.96
C ASN A 171 7.66 14.96 -24.70
N LEU A 172 7.89 15.55 -23.52
CA LEU A 172 7.91 14.83 -22.25
C LEU A 172 6.56 14.17 -21.92
N ARG A 173 5.42 14.78 -22.28
CA ARG A 173 4.11 14.12 -22.19
C ARG A 173 4.07 12.89 -23.10
N THR A 174 4.35 13.06 -24.39
CA THR A 174 4.35 11.98 -25.38
C THR A 174 5.24 10.80 -24.96
N LEU A 175 6.45 11.09 -24.49
CA LEU A 175 7.43 10.07 -24.08
C LEU A 175 7.07 9.40 -22.74
N THR A 176 6.43 10.09 -21.80
CA THR A 176 5.93 9.44 -20.58
C THR A 176 4.64 8.66 -20.80
N ASP A 177 3.79 9.03 -21.77
CA ASP A 177 2.61 8.24 -22.12
C ASP A 177 2.97 6.93 -22.86
N LEU A 178 4.20 6.78 -23.39
CA LEU A 178 4.73 5.49 -23.86
C LEU A 178 4.81 4.42 -22.76
N LYS A 179 4.76 4.79 -21.47
CA LYS A 179 4.62 3.84 -20.36
C LYS A 179 3.34 3.00 -20.43
N SER A 180 2.34 3.43 -21.21
CA SER A 180 1.16 2.61 -21.56
C SER A 180 1.49 1.42 -22.45
N LYS A 181 2.51 1.53 -23.32
CA LYS A 181 3.00 0.46 -24.20
C LYS A 181 4.08 -0.39 -23.52
N ASN A 182 4.96 0.23 -22.73
CA ASN A 182 5.95 -0.46 -21.90
C ASN A 182 5.90 0.05 -20.44
N PRO A 183 5.17 -0.62 -19.53
CA PRO A 183 5.04 -0.19 -18.13
C PRO A 183 6.33 -0.22 -17.29
N SER A 184 7.41 -0.86 -17.76
CA SER A 184 8.72 -0.81 -17.07
C SER A 184 9.59 0.37 -17.51
N LEU A 185 9.24 1.03 -18.62
CA LEU A 185 10.01 2.11 -19.23
C LEU A 185 10.22 3.28 -18.26
N LYS A 186 11.48 3.70 -18.15
CA LYS A 186 11.90 4.87 -17.38
C LYS A 186 12.17 6.05 -18.30
N VAL A 187 11.76 7.24 -17.89
CA VAL A 187 11.96 8.49 -18.64
C VAL A 187 12.63 9.50 -17.73
N LEU A 188 13.88 9.84 -18.02
CA LEU A 188 14.70 10.80 -17.29
C LEU A 188 14.78 12.11 -18.08
N LEU A 189 14.88 13.23 -17.37
CA LEU A 189 15.27 14.50 -17.97
C LEU A 189 16.79 14.56 -18.05
N SER A 190 17.36 14.61 -19.26
CA SER A 190 18.76 14.99 -19.41
C SER A 190 18.89 16.51 -19.41
N ILE A 191 19.89 17.00 -18.70
CA ILE A 191 20.18 18.43 -18.55
C ILE A 191 21.58 18.67 -19.07
N GLY A 192 21.75 19.62 -19.99
CA GLY A 192 23.06 20.00 -20.52
C GLY A 192 23.26 19.67 -21.99
N GLY A 193 24.30 18.89 -22.29
CA GLY A 193 24.84 18.61 -23.61
C GLY A 193 25.91 19.61 -24.06
N TRP A 194 26.60 19.29 -25.16
CA TRP A 194 27.69 20.09 -25.73
C TRP A 194 27.34 21.58 -25.86
N GLY A 195 28.14 22.44 -25.21
CA GLY A 195 27.97 23.90 -25.24
C GLY A 195 26.88 24.44 -24.29
N ALA A 196 26.23 23.61 -23.48
CA ALA A 196 25.22 24.03 -22.53
C ALA A 196 25.82 24.69 -21.27
N ASP A 197 26.11 26.00 -21.36
CA ASP A 197 26.63 26.76 -20.23
C ASP A 197 25.62 26.94 -19.07
N GLY A 198 26.16 27.16 -17.87
CA GLY A 198 25.42 27.43 -16.63
C GLY A 198 25.75 26.49 -15.47
N PHE A 199 26.30 25.30 -15.74
CA PHE A 199 26.63 24.32 -14.70
C PHE A 199 27.61 24.84 -13.64
N SER A 200 28.75 25.41 -14.07
CA SER A 200 29.78 25.90 -13.15
C SER A 200 29.27 26.99 -12.19
N ASP A 201 28.24 27.75 -12.58
CA ASP A 201 27.57 28.71 -11.68
C ASP A 201 26.48 28.06 -10.81
N ALA A 202 25.69 27.14 -11.36
CA ALA A 202 24.69 26.39 -10.60
C ALA A 202 25.30 25.46 -9.53
N ALA A 203 26.52 24.96 -9.75
CA ALA A 203 27.24 24.12 -8.81
C ALA A 203 27.97 24.89 -7.69
N LEU A 204 28.23 26.19 -7.89
CA LEU A 204 29.24 26.99 -7.19
C LEU A 204 29.03 27.17 -5.67
N THR A 205 27.77 27.28 -5.23
CA THR A 205 27.41 27.52 -3.83
C THR A 205 26.22 26.65 -3.44
N ASP A 206 26.01 26.38 -2.14
CA ASP A 206 24.91 25.50 -1.74
C ASP A 206 23.53 26.11 -2.02
N SER A 207 23.41 27.44 -1.98
CA SER A 207 22.21 28.16 -2.41
C SER A 207 21.96 27.97 -3.91
N ALA A 208 22.99 28.08 -4.76
CA ALA A 208 22.86 27.84 -6.19
C ALA A 208 22.50 26.38 -6.50
N ARG A 209 23.16 25.41 -5.84
CA ARG A 209 22.86 23.98 -5.97
C ARG A 209 21.45 23.64 -5.53
N THR A 210 20.97 24.27 -4.46
CA THR A 210 19.60 24.10 -3.95
C THR A 210 18.58 24.66 -4.94
N VAL A 211 18.79 25.88 -5.45
CA VAL A 211 17.94 26.49 -6.50
C VAL A 211 17.89 25.63 -7.77
N PHE A 212 19.02 25.04 -8.16
CA PHE A 212 19.08 24.09 -9.26
C PHE A 212 18.30 22.80 -8.93
N ALA A 213 18.62 22.10 -7.85
CA ALA A 213 18.01 20.83 -7.49
C ALA A 213 16.49 20.94 -7.26
N ASP A 214 16.01 22.01 -6.63
CA ASP A 214 14.57 22.26 -6.44
C ASP A 214 13.86 22.50 -7.78
N SER A 215 14.52 23.12 -8.76
CA SER A 215 13.97 23.24 -10.13
C SER A 215 13.93 21.88 -10.85
N VAL A 216 14.92 21.01 -10.64
CA VAL A 216 14.94 19.65 -11.21
C VAL A 216 13.82 18.77 -10.62
N VAL A 217 13.62 18.80 -9.30
CA VAL A 217 12.49 18.12 -8.63
C VAL A 217 11.14 18.65 -9.14
N SER A 218 11.02 19.97 -9.32
CA SER A 218 9.80 20.59 -9.86
C SER A 218 9.47 20.10 -11.28
N LEU A 219 10.48 19.93 -12.15
CA LEU A 219 10.27 19.42 -13.51
C LEU A 219 9.97 17.91 -13.53
N ILE A 220 10.67 17.12 -12.72
CA ILE A 220 10.45 15.65 -12.65
C ILE A 220 9.03 15.33 -12.19
N THR A 221 8.56 15.99 -11.14
CA THR A 221 7.20 15.81 -10.61
C THR A 221 6.14 16.29 -11.59
N ALA A 222 6.26 17.51 -12.12
CA ALA A 222 5.30 18.08 -13.07
C ALA A 222 5.16 17.28 -14.38
N HIS A 223 6.22 16.58 -14.81
CA HIS A 223 6.23 15.81 -16.06
C HIS A 223 6.16 14.27 -15.88
N ARG A 224 5.96 13.75 -14.67
CA ARG A 224 5.85 12.30 -14.35
C ARG A 224 7.09 11.47 -14.73
N LEU A 225 8.27 12.07 -14.58
CA LEU A 225 9.56 11.46 -14.92
C LEU A 225 10.01 10.48 -13.82
N ASP A 226 11.05 9.69 -14.09
CA ASP A 226 11.63 8.73 -13.13
C ASP A 226 12.99 9.17 -12.59
N GLY A 227 13.56 10.29 -13.07
CA GLY A 227 14.85 10.78 -12.61
C GLY A 227 15.48 11.86 -13.48
N VAL A 228 16.77 12.13 -13.21
CA VAL A 228 17.62 13.10 -13.93
C VAL A 228 18.89 12.44 -14.45
N ASP A 229 19.35 12.93 -15.59
CA ASP A 229 20.66 12.70 -16.17
C ASP A 229 21.37 14.07 -16.31
N LEU A 230 22.63 14.18 -15.86
CA LEU A 230 23.43 15.40 -16.08
C LEU A 230 24.49 15.16 -17.13
N ASP A 231 24.43 15.93 -18.22
CA ASP A 231 25.41 15.96 -19.29
C ASP A 231 26.16 17.30 -19.27
N TRP A 232 27.12 17.41 -18.33
CA TRP A 232 27.99 18.58 -18.23
C TRP A 232 29.25 18.32 -19.06
N GLU A 233 29.43 19.09 -20.13
CA GLU A 233 30.57 18.99 -21.04
C GLU A 233 31.54 20.20 -20.98
N TYR A 234 32.55 20.24 -20.09
CA TYR A 234 32.86 19.31 -18.99
C TYR A 234 33.28 20.08 -17.72
N PRO A 235 33.13 19.49 -16.51
CA PRO A 235 33.70 20.04 -15.27
C PRO A 235 35.19 20.38 -15.45
N THR A 236 35.60 21.56 -14.99
CA THR A 236 36.98 22.10 -15.08
C THR A 236 37.50 22.40 -16.50
N ASN A 237 36.75 22.12 -17.57
CA ASN A 237 37.22 22.25 -18.95
C ASN A 237 36.24 23.03 -19.86
N SER A 238 36.67 24.21 -20.31
CA SER A 238 35.91 25.12 -21.18
C SER A 238 35.97 24.79 -22.68
N SER A 239 36.44 23.60 -23.08
CA SER A 239 36.60 23.23 -24.51
C SER A 239 35.31 23.29 -25.34
N ALA A 240 34.13 23.15 -24.72
CA ALA A 240 32.84 23.31 -25.38
C ALA A 240 32.36 24.79 -25.50
N GLY A 241 33.22 25.75 -25.14
CA GLY A 241 32.87 27.18 -25.08
C GLY A 241 32.10 27.60 -23.82
N ILE A 242 31.92 26.68 -22.86
CA ILE A 242 31.20 26.92 -21.60
C ILE A 242 32.10 27.51 -20.50
N LYS A 243 31.47 28.01 -19.43
CA LYS A 243 32.16 28.44 -18.22
C LYS A 243 32.62 27.24 -17.41
N ALA A 244 33.91 27.22 -17.06
CA ALA A 244 34.52 26.20 -16.21
C ALA A 244 35.47 26.83 -15.18
N ARG A 245 35.72 26.11 -14.08
CA ARG A 245 36.53 26.50 -12.92
C ARG A 245 37.28 25.31 -12.33
N PRO A 246 38.43 25.50 -11.66
CA PRO A 246 39.09 24.42 -10.91
C PRO A 246 38.18 23.79 -9.83
N GLU A 247 37.35 24.59 -9.18
CA GLU A 247 36.44 24.15 -8.11
C GLU A 247 35.24 23.33 -8.63
N ASP A 248 35.01 23.26 -9.95
CA ASP A 248 33.98 22.40 -10.55
C ASP A 248 34.16 20.94 -10.12
N LYS A 249 35.41 20.51 -9.87
CA LYS A 249 35.73 19.15 -9.46
C LYS A 249 35.01 18.71 -8.18
N GLN A 250 35.01 19.55 -7.15
CA GLN A 250 34.31 19.31 -5.89
C GLN A 250 32.84 19.76 -5.97
N ASN A 251 32.57 20.86 -6.68
CA ASN A 251 31.21 21.38 -6.82
C ASN A 251 30.29 20.43 -7.59
N PHE A 252 30.80 19.64 -8.54
CA PHE A 252 30.07 18.55 -9.21
C PHE A 252 29.67 17.46 -8.21
N THR A 253 30.58 17.00 -7.35
CA THR A 253 30.27 16.07 -6.25
C THR A 253 29.14 16.59 -5.37
N LEU A 254 29.22 17.86 -4.96
CA LEU A 254 28.21 18.52 -4.12
C LEU A 254 26.87 18.73 -4.86
N MET A 255 26.89 18.95 -6.18
CA MET A 255 25.70 19.09 -7.02
C MET A 255 24.96 17.76 -7.17
N ILE A 256 25.67 16.66 -7.41
CA ILE A 256 25.10 15.30 -7.40
C ILE A 256 24.57 14.93 -6.00
N ALA A 257 25.30 15.26 -4.94
CA ALA A 257 24.84 15.03 -3.56
C ALA A 257 23.53 15.79 -3.25
N LYS A 258 23.46 17.09 -3.60
CA LYS A 258 22.25 17.92 -3.40
C LYS A 258 21.08 17.44 -4.26
N LEU A 259 21.31 16.95 -5.47
CA LEU A 259 20.28 16.29 -6.27
C LEU A 259 19.76 15.02 -5.59
N ARG A 260 20.64 14.14 -5.11
CA ARG A 260 20.24 12.88 -4.46
C ARG A 260 19.49 13.14 -3.14
N GLU A 261 19.93 14.11 -2.34
CA GLU A 261 19.21 14.60 -1.14
C GLU A 261 17.76 14.96 -1.48
N LYS A 262 17.57 15.87 -2.45
CA LYS A 262 16.26 16.40 -2.82
C LYS A 262 15.36 15.36 -3.50
N LEU A 263 15.93 14.50 -4.34
CA LEU A 263 15.19 13.43 -5.02
C LEU A 263 14.86 12.24 -4.11
N ASN A 264 15.67 11.94 -3.10
CA ASN A 264 15.30 10.97 -2.06
C ASN A 264 14.15 11.51 -1.20
N ALA A 265 14.18 12.80 -0.82
CA ALA A 265 13.10 13.44 -0.07
C ALA A 265 11.78 13.45 -0.86
N GLN A 266 11.81 13.79 -2.15
CA GLN A 266 10.64 13.70 -3.03
C GLN A 266 10.18 12.25 -3.25
N GLY A 267 11.13 11.31 -3.35
CA GLY A 267 10.85 9.88 -3.50
C GLY A 267 10.07 9.29 -2.32
N ALA A 268 10.39 9.72 -1.09
CA ALA A 268 9.66 9.35 0.11
C ALA A 268 8.21 9.90 0.14
N ILE A 269 7.95 11.04 -0.52
CA ILE A 269 6.60 11.59 -0.69
C ILE A 269 5.81 10.81 -1.75
N ASP A 270 6.45 10.49 -2.88
CA ASP A 270 5.80 9.87 -4.04
C ASP A 270 5.73 8.34 -4.02
N GLY A 271 6.34 7.69 -3.01
CA GLY A 271 6.45 6.24 -2.90
C GLY A 271 7.38 5.62 -3.97
N LYS A 272 8.47 6.31 -4.33
CA LYS A 272 9.36 5.95 -5.45
C LYS A 272 10.83 6.17 -5.12
N SER A 273 11.71 5.40 -5.76
CA SER A 273 13.13 5.73 -5.87
C SER A 273 13.36 6.49 -7.19
N TYR A 274 13.81 7.74 -7.09
CA TYR A 274 14.16 8.56 -8.25
C TYR A 274 15.62 8.35 -8.67
N LEU A 275 15.84 8.27 -9.98
CA LEU A 275 17.15 7.98 -10.57
C LEU A 275 18.00 9.26 -10.71
N VAL A 276 19.30 9.15 -10.47
CA VAL A 276 20.31 10.19 -10.76
C VAL A 276 21.46 9.55 -11.52
N THR A 277 21.72 10.04 -12.72
CA THR A 277 22.72 9.52 -13.67
C THR A 277 23.52 10.68 -14.26
N ILE A 278 24.63 10.38 -14.93
CA ILE A 278 25.41 11.38 -15.69
C ILE A 278 25.81 10.81 -17.05
N ALA A 279 25.96 11.68 -18.04
CA ALA A 279 26.82 11.43 -19.18
C ALA A 279 28.27 11.81 -18.82
N ALA A 280 29.23 10.99 -19.26
CA ALA A 280 30.63 11.12 -18.88
C ALA A 280 31.58 11.02 -20.08
N GLY A 281 32.51 11.98 -20.16
CA GLY A 281 33.57 11.99 -21.16
C GLY A 281 34.50 10.79 -20.99
N ALA A 282 34.70 10.03 -22.05
CA ALA A 282 35.42 8.76 -22.05
C ALA A 282 36.97 8.89 -22.01
N SER A 283 37.51 9.83 -21.22
CA SER A 283 38.94 10.16 -21.20
C SER A 283 39.51 10.44 -19.80
N ASN A 284 40.83 10.31 -19.65
CA ASN A 284 41.53 10.66 -18.41
C ASN A 284 41.44 12.17 -18.09
N GLY A 285 41.22 13.02 -19.10
CA GLY A 285 40.98 14.45 -18.90
C GLY A 285 39.68 14.71 -18.14
N TYR A 286 38.61 13.97 -18.46
CA TYR A 286 37.33 14.06 -17.74
C TYR A 286 37.46 13.56 -16.30
N LEU A 287 38.07 12.39 -16.08
CA LEU A 287 38.29 11.86 -14.71
C LEU A 287 39.18 12.76 -13.85
N ASN A 288 40.17 13.42 -14.44
CA ASN A 288 40.95 14.45 -13.73
C ASN A 288 40.08 15.63 -13.25
N GLY A 289 39.01 15.96 -13.98
CA GLY A 289 38.08 17.05 -13.67
C GLY A 289 36.99 16.74 -12.64
N ILE A 290 36.86 15.50 -12.15
CA ILE A 290 35.81 15.10 -11.18
C ILE A 290 36.36 14.25 -10.02
N GLU A 291 35.57 14.07 -8.95
CA GLU A 291 35.87 13.14 -7.86
C GLU A 291 35.12 11.80 -8.05
N ILE A 292 35.47 11.03 -9.08
CA ILE A 292 34.72 9.84 -9.51
C ILE A 292 34.39 8.85 -8.38
N ASN A 293 35.30 8.63 -7.43
CA ASN A 293 35.09 7.76 -6.26
C ASN A 293 34.02 8.27 -5.28
N LYS A 294 33.82 9.60 -5.17
CA LYS A 294 32.76 10.21 -4.35
C LYS A 294 31.44 10.35 -5.11
N VAL A 295 31.51 10.53 -6.42
CA VAL A 295 30.33 10.65 -7.30
C VAL A 295 29.65 9.28 -7.51
N THR A 296 30.42 8.21 -7.72
CA THR A 296 29.90 6.87 -8.08
C THR A 296 28.93 6.24 -7.04
N PRO A 297 29.11 6.40 -5.72
CA PRO A 297 28.11 5.99 -4.73
C PRO A 297 26.76 6.73 -4.87
N LEU A 298 26.80 8.00 -5.27
CA LEU A 298 25.63 8.89 -5.34
C LEU A 298 24.79 8.73 -6.63
N LEU A 299 25.31 8.01 -7.64
CA LEU A 299 24.64 7.76 -8.92
C LEU A 299 24.05 6.35 -9.00
N ASP A 300 23.02 6.16 -9.83
CA ASP A 300 22.51 4.83 -10.18
C ASP A 300 23.46 4.15 -11.18
N TRP A 301 23.86 4.87 -12.23
CA TRP A 301 24.91 4.48 -13.18
C TRP A 301 25.49 5.70 -13.93
N ILE A 302 26.50 5.46 -14.76
CA ILE A 302 27.19 6.44 -15.61
C ILE A 302 27.05 6.02 -17.08
N ASN A 303 26.59 6.95 -17.92
CA ASN A 303 26.51 6.80 -19.37
C ASN A 303 27.86 7.25 -19.98
N LEU A 304 28.72 6.32 -20.37
CA LEU A 304 30.00 6.64 -21.01
C LEU A 304 29.78 7.06 -22.46
N MET A 305 30.23 8.27 -22.81
CA MET A 305 30.22 8.77 -24.18
C MET A 305 31.38 8.17 -24.99
N THR A 306 31.27 6.87 -25.30
CA THR A 306 32.28 6.11 -26.07
C THR A 306 32.09 6.26 -27.59
N TYR A 307 31.91 7.50 -28.00
CA TYR A 307 31.83 7.97 -29.37
C TYR A 307 32.60 9.29 -29.46
N ASP A 308 32.79 9.79 -30.68
CA ASP A 308 33.55 11.02 -30.98
C ASP A 308 35.00 11.01 -30.49
N PHE A 309 35.60 9.81 -30.44
CA PHE A 309 37.04 9.63 -30.24
C PHE A 309 37.89 10.27 -31.35
N HIS A 310 37.33 10.38 -32.55
CA HIS A 310 37.94 10.95 -33.75
C HIS A 310 36.91 11.68 -34.61
N GLY A 311 37.32 12.73 -35.32
CA GLY A 311 36.40 13.54 -36.12
C GLY A 311 37.06 14.66 -36.93
N GLY A 312 36.25 15.60 -37.43
CA GLY A 312 36.70 16.64 -38.37
C GLY A 312 37.80 17.60 -37.87
N TRP A 313 38.13 17.54 -36.58
CA TRP A 313 39.25 18.22 -35.94
C TRP A 313 40.61 17.51 -36.17
N ASP A 314 40.60 16.21 -36.49
CA ASP A 314 41.81 15.42 -36.72
C ASP A 314 42.38 15.61 -38.14
N ARG A 315 43.72 15.57 -38.23
CA ARG A 315 44.46 15.66 -39.51
C ARG A 315 44.58 14.32 -40.26
N SER A 316 44.00 13.26 -39.69
CA SER A 316 43.95 11.93 -40.26
C SER A 316 42.62 11.26 -39.92
N THR A 317 42.09 10.48 -40.83
CA THR A 317 40.90 9.63 -40.58
C THR A 317 41.14 8.67 -39.42
N GLY A 318 40.16 8.51 -38.53
CA GLY A 318 40.14 7.48 -37.48
C GLY A 318 38.72 6.94 -37.29
N HIS A 319 38.54 5.97 -36.38
CA HIS A 319 37.21 5.50 -36.00
C HIS A 319 36.65 6.35 -34.85
N HIS A 320 35.40 6.83 -34.95
CA HIS A 320 34.87 7.71 -33.89
C HIS A 320 34.28 6.94 -32.70
N THR A 321 33.90 5.67 -32.87
CA THR A 321 33.18 4.89 -31.83
C THR A 321 33.56 3.39 -31.81
N ASN A 322 34.79 3.06 -32.21
CA ASN A 322 35.34 1.71 -32.22
C ASN A 322 35.31 1.00 -30.86
N LEU A 323 35.07 -0.32 -30.89
CA LEU A 323 35.03 -1.17 -29.69
C LEU A 323 36.42 -1.36 -29.08
N TYR A 324 37.45 -1.58 -29.91
CA TYR A 324 38.84 -1.75 -29.50
C TYR A 324 39.78 -0.78 -30.24
N SER A 325 40.94 -0.48 -29.65
CA SER A 325 42.08 0.20 -30.29
C SER A 325 43.34 0.03 -29.44
N ARG A 326 44.47 0.59 -29.90
CA ARG A 326 45.63 0.90 -29.04
C ARG A 326 45.50 2.28 -28.38
N ASP A 327 44.71 3.16 -28.98
CA ASP A 327 44.35 4.49 -28.47
C ASP A 327 42.91 4.46 -27.91
N ASN A 328 42.14 5.54 -28.10
CA ASN A 328 40.75 5.66 -27.65
C ASN A 328 39.85 4.53 -28.22
N SER A 329 39.00 3.97 -27.36
CA SER A 329 38.02 2.92 -27.70
C SER A 329 37.02 2.70 -26.56
N VAL A 330 35.91 2.00 -26.83
CA VAL A 330 34.95 1.57 -25.78
C VAL A 330 35.68 0.77 -24.68
N ASP A 331 36.53 -0.18 -25.07
CA ASP A 331 37.27 -1.04 -24.15
C ASP A 331 38.31 -0.26 -23.31
N ALA A 332 39.03 0.69 -23.91
CA ALA A 332 39.95 1.56 -23.18
C ALA A 332 39.21 2.44 -22.15
N ALA A 333 38.04 2.99 -22.51
CA ALA A 333 37.23 3.81 -21.62
C ALA A 333 36.64 3.01 -20.44
N VAL A 334 36.11 1.82 -20.70
CA VAL A 334 35.58 0.93 -19.66
C VAL A 334 36.69 0.49 -18.70
N LYS A 335 37.88 0.13 -19.22
CA LYS A 335 39.05 -0.18 -18.39
C LYS A 335 39.50 1.02 -17.56
N LEU A 336 39.54 2.21 -18.15
CA LEU A 336 39.91 3.45 -17.45
C LEU A 336 38.99 3.73 -16.25
N PHE A 337 37.67 3.63 -16.42
CA PHE A 337 36.71 3.86 -15.33
C PHE A 337 36.74 2.74 -14.28
N LYS A 338 36.84 1.46 -14.67
CA LYS A 338 37.00 0.34 -13.72
C LYS A 338 38.28 0.46 -12.89
N ASN A 339 39.39 0.88 -13.50
CA ASN A 339 40.66 1.14 -12.82
C ASN A 339 40.60 2.36 -11.86
N ASN A 340 39.63 3.26 -12.06
CA ASN A 340 39.33 4.38 -11.17
C ASN A 340 38.11 4.09 -10.26
N GLY A 341 37.95 2.83 -9.83
CA GLY A 341 37.03 2.42 -8.76
C GLY A 341 35.55 2.26 -9.16
N VAL A 342 35.18 2.44 -10.43
CA VAL A 342 33.77 2.36 -10.85
C VAL A 342 33.32 0.90 -11.05
N PRO A 343 32.26 0.42 -10.35
CA PRO A 343 31.73 -0.92 -10.56
C PRO A 343 31.23 -1.17 -11.98
N ALA A 344 31.46 -2.37 -12.51
CA ALA A 344 31.09 -2.76 -13.87
C ALA A 344 29.58 -2.53 -14.15
N ASN A 345 28.72 -2.98 -13.24
CA ASN A 345 27.26 -2.84 -13.32
C ASN A 345 26.75 -1.37 -13.26
N LYS A 346 27.61 -0.40 -12.91
CA LYS A 346 27.34 1.05 -12.98
C LYS A 346 27.87 1.72 -14.25
N LEU A 347 28.53 1.00 -15.16
CA LEU A 347 28.97 1.53 -16.46
C LEU A 347 28.01 1.15 -17.58
N VAL A 348 27.54 2.13 -18.34
CA VAL A 348 26.74 1.95 -19.56
C VAL A 348 27.57 2.47 -20.74
N VAL A 349 27.78 1.67 -21.79
CA VAL A 349 28.61 2.07 -22.95
C VAL A 349 27.78 2.83 -24.00
N GLY A 350 28.42 3.71 -24.76
CA GLY A 350 27.79 4.48 -25.85
C GLY A 350 27.96 3.84 -27.23
N GLY A 351 26.85 3.74 -27.98
CA GLY A 351 26.81 3.53 -29.42
C GLY A 351 26.38 4.81 -30.16
N ALA A 352 26.82 4.97 -31.41
CA ALA A 352 26.44 6.12 -32.24
C ALA A 352 25.39 5.71 -33.27
N PHE A 353 24.31 6.48 -33.43
CA PHE A 353 23.35 6.31 -34.53
C PHE A 353 23.67 7.23 -35.72
N TYR A 354 24.88 7.77 -35.75
CA TYR A 354 25.43 8.68 -36.75
C TYR A 354 26.87 8.27 -37.09
N GLY A 355 27.44 8.88 -38.12
CA GLY A 355 28.85 8.73 -38.49
C GLY A 355 29.56 10.08 -38.64
N ARG A 356 30.88 10.06 -38.52
CA ARG A 356 31.79 11.19 -38.76
C ARG A 356 32.68 10.94 -39.96
N GLY A 357 33.09 12.01 -40.66
CA GLY A 357 33.89 11.85 -41.88
C GLY A 357 34.72 13.06 -42.33
N TRP A 358 35.54 12.76 -43.34
CA TRP A 358 36.57 13.65 -43.91
C TRP A 358 36.56 13.60 -45.44
N THR A 359 37.09 14.66 -46.06
CA THR A 359 37.22 14.84 -47.52
C THR A 359 38.66 15.14 -47.91
N GLY A 360 39.02 14.86 -49.18
CA GLY A 360 40.41 14.94 -49.62
C GLY A 360 41.31 13.95 -48.89
N VAL A 361 40.74 12.80 -48.50
CA VAL A 361 41.44 11.69 -47.86
C VAL A 361 42.37 11.04 -48.89
N THR A 362 43.59 10.71 -48.47
CA THR A 362 44.58 10.06 -49.35
C THR A 362 44.09 8.66 -49.76
N ASN A 363 44.10 8.34 -51.06
CA ASN A 363 43.62 7.07 -51.58
C ASN A 363 44.65 5.94 -51.41
N SER A 364 44.85 5.52 -50.16
CA SER A 364 45.69 4.41 -49.72
C SER A 364 45.06 3.73 -48.51
N ASN A 365 45.38 2.47 -48.22
CA ASN A 365 44.79 1.68 -47.11
C ASN A 365 43.26 1.80 -47.00
N ASN A 366 42.57 1.83 -48.15
CA ASN A 366 41.12 2.05 -48.26
C ASN A 366 40.59 3.30 -47.53
N GLY A 367 41.44 4.32 -47.37
CA GLY A 367 41.12 5.57 -46.68
C GLY A 367 41.28 5.54 -45.16
N LEU A 368 41.61 4.40 -44.55
CA LEU A 368 41.78 4.28 -43.09
C LEU A 368 43.18 4.73 -42.64
N ASN A 369 43.24 5.49 -41.54
CA ASN A 369 44.45 6.09 -40.96
C ASN A 369 45.26 6.94 -41.97
N GLN A 370 44.56 7.64 -42.87
CA GLN A 370 45.16 8.44 -43.95
C GLN A 370 45.12 9.94 -43.68
N PRO A 371 46.09 10.72 -44.19
CA PRO A 371 46.03 12.19 -44.18
C PRO A 371 44.84 12.73 -44.99
N VAL A 372 44.29 13.86 -44.53
CA VAL A 372 43.07 14.51 -45.05
C VAL A 372 43.32 15.99 -45.34
N SER A 373 42.54 16.60 -46.24
CA SER A 373 42.55 18.05 -46.49
C SER A 373 41.27 18.78 -46.05
N GLY A 374 40.24 18.04 -45.63
CA GLY A 374 38.98 18.58 -45.12
C GLY A 374 38.30 17.61 -44.15
N GLY A 375 37.49 18.15 -43.25
CA GLY A 375 36.80 17.40 -42.20
C GLY A 375 35.44 18.00 -41.87
N GLY A 376 34.67 17.32 -41.02
CA GLY A 376 33.39 17.84 -40.52
C GLY A 376 32.16 17.31 -41.24
N ILE A 377 32.25 16.13 -41.88
CA ILE A 377 31.04 15.37 -42.22
C ILE A 377 30.46 14.82 -40.91
N GLU A 378 29.17 15.07 -40.69
CA GLU A 378 28.32 14.39 -39.72
C GLU A 378 27.06 13.94 -40.47
N VAL A 379 26.65 12.68 -40.29
CA VAL A 379 25.56 12.07 -41.08
C VAL A 379 24.84 11.00 -40.29
N ASP A 380 23.51 10.99 -40.33
CA ASP A 380 22.68 10.04 -39.60
C ASP A 380 22.65 8.64 -40.25
N TYR A 381 22.53 7.58 -39.45
CA TYR A 381 22.58 6.20 -39.97
C TYR A 381 21.53 5.93 -41.04
N THR A 382 20.33 6.49 -40.93
CA THR A 382 19.30 6.35 -41.97
C THR A 382 19.80 6.85 -43.32
N THR A 383 20.52 7.97 -43.35
CA THR A 383 21.12 8.50 -44.57
C THR A 383 22.32 7.66 -45.02
N ILE A 384 23.15 7.14 -44.09
CA ILE A 384 24.23 6.18 -44.40
C ILE A 384 23.67 4.95 -45.11
N ALA A 385 22.72 4.24 -44.50
CA ALA A 385 22.09 3.03 -45.03
C ALA A 385 21.40 3.28 -46.38
N ASN A 386 20.72 4.41 -46.54
CA ASN A 386 20.00 4.72 -47.78
C ASN A 386 20.89 5.19 -48.92
N GLN A 387 21.91 6.01 -48.67
CA GLN A 387 22.65 6.74 -49.72
C GLN A 387 24.13 6.35 -49.87
N TYR A 388 24.78 5.83 -48.83
CA TYR A 388 26.23 5.59 -48.82
C TYR A 388 26.60 4.10 -48.73
N LEU A 389 25.82 3.29 -48.01
CA LEU A 389 26.13 1.88 -47.74
C LEU A 389 26.17 1.04 -49.03
N ASN A 390 27.38 0.78 -49.55
CA ASN A 390 27.65 0.15 -50.85
C ASN A 390 26.96 0.85 -52.05
N LYS A 391 26.89 2.19 -52.01
CA LYS A 391 26.15 3.04 -52.95
C LYS A 391 26.95 4.28 -53.33
N ASN A 392 26.61 4.91 -54.45
CA ASN A 392 27.16 6.21 -54.87
C ASN A 392 28.71 6.28 -54.86
N GLY A 393 29.36 5.16 -55.22
CA GLY A 393 30.83 5.01 -55.24
C GLY A 393 31.48 4.66 -53.89
N TYR A 394 30.74 4.68 -52.79
CA TYR A 394 31.23 4.26 -51.47
C TYR A 394 31.17 2.74 -51.31
N THR A 395 32.26 2.15 -50.82
CA THR A 395 32.35 0.73 -50.44
C THR A 395 32.40 0.61 -48.92
N ARG A 396 31.66 -0.35 -48.34
CA ARG A 396 31.80 -0.72 -46.92
C ARG A 396 33.04 -1.57 -46.71
N TYR A 397 33.88 -1.11 -45.80
CA TYR A 397 35.00 -1.83 -45.24
C TYR A 397 34.73 -2.15 -43.76
N TRP A 398 35.49 -3.09 -43.22
CA TRP A 398 35.37 -3.53 -41.83
C TRP A 398 36.77 -3.70 -41.24
N ASP A 399 37.00 -3.06 -40.10
CA ASP A 399 38.24 -3.20 -39.34
C ASP A 399 38.11 -4.34 -38.34
N ASN A 400 38.81 -5.46 -38.60
CA ASN A 400 38.83 -6.63 -37.72
C ASN A 400 39.60 -6.42 -36.41
N VAL A 401 40.41 -5.38 -36.26
CA VAL A 401 41.07 -5.04 -34.99
C VAL A 401 40.18 -4.12 -34.17
N ALA A 402 39.65 -3.06 -34.78
CA ALA A 402 38.81 -2.08 -34.10
C ALA A 402 37.36 -2.58 -33.86
N GLN A 403 36.94 -3.62 -34.60
CA GLN A 403 35.57 -4.15 -34.67
C GLN A 403 34.56 -3.04 -35.05
N ALA A 404 34.91 -2.27 -36.10
CA ALA A 404 34.19 -1.10 -36.56
C ALA A 404 34.05 -1.05 -38.10
N PRO A 405 32.91 -0.58 -38.64
CA PRO A 405 32.72 -0.37 -40.06
C PRO A 405 33.18 1.03 -40.49
N TYR A 406 33.52 1.17 -41.77
CA TYR A 406 33.72 2.48 -42.40
C TYR A 406 33.38 2.42 -43.89
N LEU A 407 33.02 3.58 -44.46
CA LEU A 407 32.75 3.73 -45.88
C LEU A 407 33.83 4.60 -46.53
N PHE A 408 34.28 4.20 -47.72
CA PHE A 408 35.24 4.99 -48.50
C PHE A 408 34.95 4.93 -50.01
N ASN A 409 35.13 6.04 -50.71
CA ASN A 409 34.87 6.18 -52.16
C ASN A 409 36.09 6.59 -53.00
N GLY A 410 37.29 6.62 -52.42
CA GLY A 410 38.52 7.11 -53.08
C GLY A 410 38.94 8.54 -52.69
N SER A 411 38.09 9.30 -52.00
CA SER A 411 38.47 10.64 -51.47
C SER A 411 37.70 11.08 -50.21
N THR A 412 36.56 10.46 -49.92
CA THR A 412 35.72 10.73 -48.73
C THR A 412 35.64 9.48 -47.87
N PHE A 413 35.93 9.62 -46.57
CA PHE A 413 35.87 8.54 -45.56
C PHE A 413 34.78 8.86 -44.54
N ILE A 414 34.01 7.85 -44.14
CA ILE A 414 32.98 7.96 -43.08
C ILE A 414 33.13 6.77 -42.12
N THR A 415 33.42 7.04 -40.85
CA THR A 415 33.33 6.06 -39.74
C THR A 415 31.95 6.18 -39.09
N TYR A 416 31.38 5.05 -38.66
CA TYR A 416 30.03 4.97 -38.11
C TYR A 416 29.85 3.69 -37.28
N ASP A 417 28.70 3.53 -36.63
CA ASP A 417 28.25 2.27 -36.02
C ASP A 417 27.20 1.60 -36.93
N ASP A 418 27.19 0.27 -37.00
CA ASP A 418 26.22 -0.49 -37.80
C ASP A 418 25.69 -1.75 -37.07
N PRO A 419 24.74 -2.50 -37.65
CA PRO A 419 24.17 -3.69 -37.01
C PRO A 419 25.17 -4.81 -36.67
N GLN A 420 26.42 -4.77 -37.19
CA GLN A 420 27.50 -5.66 -36.80
C GLN A 420 28.24 -5.11 -35.56
N SER A 421 28.70 -3.85 -35.59
CA SER A 421 29.46 -3.27 -34.46
C SER A 421 28.61 -3.09 -33.21
N LEU A 422 27.34 -2.70 -33.34
CA LEU A 422 26.43 -2.58 -32.18
C LEU A 422 26.13 -3.92 -31.52
N LYS A 423 26.11 -5.02 -32.27
CA LYS A 423 26.04 -6.38 -31.68
C LYS A 423 27.30 -6.70 -30.92
N LEU A 424 28.47 -6.43 -31.50
CA LEU A 424 29.76 -6.68 -30.84
C LEU A 424 29.94 -5.82 -29.56
N LYS A 425 29.47 -4.57 -29.56
CA LYS A 425 29.38 -3.73 -28.35
C LYS A 425 28.40 -4.30 -27.31
N THR A 426 27.25 -4.80 -27.75
CA THR A 426 26.24 -5.41 -26.86
C THR A 426 26.73 -6.76 -26.29
N GLN A 427 27.53 -7.51 -27.06
CA GLN A 427 28.27 -8.68 -26.57
C GLN A 427 29.34 -8.27 -25.56
N TYR A 428 30.10 -7.19 -25.83
CA TYR A 428 31.07 -6.65 -24.87
C TYR A 428 30.42 -6.24 -23.55
N VAL A 429 29.23 -5.61 -23.57
CA VAL A 429 28.44 -5.30 -22.37
C VAL A 429 28.13 -6.54 -21.55
N LYS A 430 27.59 -7.58 -22.18
CA LYS A 430 27.30 -8.87 -21.52
C LYS A 430 28.57 -9.52 -20.95
N ASN A 431 29.63 -9.59 -21.76
CA ASN A 431 30.87 -10.29 -21.43
C ASN A 431 31.74 -9.58 -20.37
N ASN A 432 31.45 -8.31 -20.05
CA ASN A 432 32.17 -7.53 -19.04
C ASN A 432 31.29 -7.12 -17.84
N GLU A 433 30.07 -7.69 -17.74
CA GLU A 433 29.08 -7.43 -16.68
C GLU A 433 28.73 -5.94 -16.53
N LEU A 434 28.60 -5.25 -17.68
CA LEU A 434 28.32 -3.81 -17.71
C LEU A 434 26.82 -3.53 -17.55
N GLY A 435 26.50 -2.40 -16.92
CA GLY A 435 25.14 -2.00 -16.59
C GLY A 435 24.19 -1.83 -17.77
N GLY A 436 24.70 -1.72 -19.00
CA GLY A 436 23.92 -1.66 -20.24
C GLY A 436 24.64 -1.00 -21.41
N ILE A 437 23.84 -0.64 -22.42
CA ILE A 437 24.21 0.20 -23.57
C ILE A 437 23.26 1.39 -23.70
N MET A 438 23.82 2.52 -24.09
CA MET A 438 23.16 3.78 -24.41
C MET A 438 23.46 4.13 -25.88
N PHE A 439 22.59 4.88 -26.55
CA PHE A 439 22.91 5.42 -27.86
C PHE A 439 22.48 6.88 -28.06
N TRP A 440 23.31 7.61 -28.81
CA TRP A 440 23.06 8.97 -29.28
C TRP A 440 22.85 8.97 -30.80
N GLU A 441 21.69 9.35 -31.34
CA GLU A 441 20.38 9.51 -30.69
C GLU A 441 19.29 8.89 -31.57
N TYR A 442 18.08 8.76 -31.03
CA TYR A 442 17.03 7.93 -31.62
C TYR A 442 16.56 8.36 -33.02
N SER A 443 16.45 9.66 -33.30
CA SER A 443 15.89 10.16 -34.58
C SER A 443 16.78 9.86 -35.80
N ASN A 444 18.06 9.57 -35.56
CA ASN A 444 19.03 9.22 -36.59
C ASN A 444 18.88 7.79 -37.15
N ASP A 445 18.23 6.86 -36.43
CA ASP A 445 17.86 5.53 -36.95
C ASP A 445 16.33 5.37 -37.18
N ARG A 446 15.87 5.90 -38.30
CA ARG A 446 14.50 5.73 -38.82
C ARG A 446 14.32 4.41 -39.56
N THR A 447 15.37 3.60 -39.70
CA THR A 447 15.28 2.21 -40.18
C THR A 447 14.89 1.26 -39.03
N GLY A 448 15.39 1.54 -37.83
CA GLY A 448 15.29 0.69 -36.67
C GLY A 448 16.22 -0.53 -36.69
N GLU A 449 17.18 -0.58 -37.62
CA GLU A 449 18.19 -1.65 -37.73
C GLU A 449 19.18 -1.62 -36.57
N LEU A 450 19.59 -0.42 -36.11
CA LEU A 450 20.57 -0.25 -35.04
C LEU A 450 19.97 -0.60 -33.68
N LEU A 451 18.78 -0.06 -33.39
CA LEU A 451 18.02 -0.43 -32.19
C LEU A 451 17.63 -1.91 -32.21
N GLY A 452 17.21 -2.44 -33.36
CA GLY A 452 16.91 -3.86 -33.53
C GLY A 452 18.14 -4.75 -33.30
N ALA A 453 19.32 -4.34 -33.76
CA ALA A 453 20.58 -5.04 -33.52
C ALA A 453 20.91 -5.12 -32.03
N ILE A 454 20.91 -3.98 -31.33
CA ILE A 454 21.11 -3.90 -29.87
C ILE A 454 20.11 -4.80 -29.14
N TYR A 455 18.81 -4.62 -29.40
CA TYR A 455 17.74 -5.34 -28.72
C TYR A 455 17.82 -6.86 -28.95
N SER A 456 18.10 -7.30 -30.17
CA SER A 456 18.24 -8.73 -30.51
C SER A 456 19.43 -9.40 -29.80
N GLU A 457 20.52 -8.66 -29.59
CA GLU A 457 21.73 -9.18 -28.98
C GLU A 457 21.65 -9.17 -27.46
N MET A 458 21.10 -8.10 -26.88
CA MET A 458 20.96 -7.95 -25.43
C MET A 458 20.08 -9.05 -24.83
N ASN A 459 19.01 -9.43 -25.54
CA ASN A 459 18.04 -10.42 -25.10
C ASN A 459 18.36 -11.87 -25.54
N GLY A 460 19.60 -12.15 -25.95
CA GLY A 460 20.10 -13.53 -26.12
C GLY A 460 20.25 -14.02 -27.56
N GLY A 461 21.08 -13.35 -28.37
CA GLY A 461 21.47 -13.84 -29.69
C GLY A 461 22.18 -15.20 -29.64
N GLY A 462 21.48 -16.26 -30.05
CA GLY A 462 22.01 -17.63 -30.20
C GLY A 462 21.28 -18.37 -31.32
N THR A 463 21.98 -19.25 -32.06
CA THR A 463 21.48 -19.84 -33.32
C THR A 463 20.40 -20.90 -33.10
N GLY A 464 19.15 -20.46 -33.00
CA GLY A 464 17.99 -21.32 -32.76
C GLY A 464 17.84 -21.69 -31.28
N PRO A 465 16.87 -21.13 -30.55
CA PRO A 465 16.76 -21.36 -29.12
C PRO A 465 16.52 -22.83 -28.76
N VAL A 466 17.30 -23.36 -27.81
CA VAL A 466 16.87 -24.52 -27.03
C VAL A 466 15.71 -24.06 -26.17
N ILE A 467 14.53 -24.61 -26.45
CA ILE A 467 13.26 -24.09 -25.95
C ILE A 467 13.01 -24.63 -24.54
N GLY A 468 13.23 -23.77 -23.54
CA GLY A 468 12.90 -24.04 -22.14
C GLY A 468 11.39 -24.09 -21.89
N THR A 469 11.01 -24.28 -20.63
CA THR A 469 9.68 -23.93 -20.12
C THR A 469 9.75 -22.56 -19.46
N PRO A 470 8.67 -21.76 -19.49
CA PRO A 470 8.65 -20.49 -18.76
C PRO A 470 8.90 -20.66 -17.28
N SER A 471 9.42 -19.61 -16.63
CA SER A 471 9.46 -19.53 -15.18
C SER A 471 8.05 -19.54 -14.59
N THR A 472 7.90 -20.11 -13.39
CA THR A 472 6.60 -20.24 -12.71
C THR A 472 5.99 -18.87 -12.40
N PRO A 473 4.70 -18.62 -12.74
CA PRO A 473 4.02 -17.38 -12.35
C PRO A 473 4.04 -17.16 -10.84
N SER A 474 4.51 -15.99 -10.40
CA SER A 474 4.64 -15.61 -8.98
C SER A 474 3.67 -14.48 -8.61
N ASN A 475 3.51 -14.21 -7.31
CA ASN A 475 2.62 -13.15 -6.79
C ASN A 475 1.17 -13.20 -7.31
N VAL A 476 0.66 -14.42 -7.56
CA VAL A 476 -0.74 -14.67 -7.95
C VAL A 476 -1.64 -14.17 -6.84
N ARG A 477 -2.51 -13.21 -7.15
CA ARG A 477 -3.44 -12.59 -6.20
C ARG A 477 -4.73 -12.16 -6.88
N ALA A 478 -5.85 -12.18 -6.16
CA ALA A 478 -7.07 -11.52 -6.60
C ALA A 478 -6.91 -10.00 -6.53
N THR A 479 -7.52 -9.29 -7.48
CA THR A 479 -7.52 -7.81 -7.55
C THR A 479 -8.93 -7.24 -7.69
N ALA A 480 -9.85 -8.01 -8.24
CA ALA A 480 -11.28 -7.84 -8.03
C ALA A 480 -11.89 -9.22 -7.75
N VAL A 481 -12.78 -9.28 -6.77
CA VAL A 481 -13.62 -10.45 -6.50
C VAL A 481 -15.06 -9.99 -6.69
N SER A 482 -15.84 -10.79 -7.40
CA SER A 482 -17.29 -10.65 -7.49
C SER A 482 -17.94 -11.99 -7.13
N ALA A 483 -19.25 -12.06 -7.29
CA ALA A 483 -19.99 -13.28 -6.99
C ALA A 483 -19.89 -14.36 -8.08
N ASN A 484 -19.77 -13.97 -9.34
CA ASN A 484 -19.69 -14.91 -10.47
C ASN A 484 -18.36 -14.80 -11.21
N SER A 485 -17.44 -13.95 -10.74
CA SER A 485 -16.12 -13.79 -11.32
C SER A 485 -15.03 -13.42 -10.32
N ILE A 486 -13.79 -13.82 -10.63
CA ILE A 486 -12.59 -13.43 -9.89
C ILE A 486 -11.54 -12.95 -10.89
N THR A 487 -11.08 -11.72 -10.74
CA THR A 487 -9.97 -11.15 -11.50
C THR A 487 -8.67 -11.38 -10.75
N LEU A 488 -7.88 -12.31 -11.27
CA LEU A 488 -6.54 -12.61 -10.81
C LEU A 488 -5.50 -11.73 -11.54
N THR A 489 -4.40 -11.43 -10.87
CA THR A 489 -3.17 -10.91 -11.46
C THR A 489 -1.96 -11.64 -10.91
N TRP A 490 -0.87 -11.68 -11.67
CA TRP A 490 0.39 -12.28 -11.27
C TRP A 490 1.58 -11.47 -11.82
N THR A 491 2.78 -11.72 -11.30
CA THR A 491 4.03 -11.26 -11.92
C THR A 491 4.25 -12.03 -13.22
N ALA A 492 4.70 -11.34 -14.27
CA ALA A 492 4.98 -11.96 -15.56
C ALA A 492 6.01 -13.09 -15.43
N SER A 493 5.69 -14.24 -16.03
CA SER A 493 6.68 -15.28 -16.30
C SER A 493 7.66 -14.80 -17.38
N THR A 494 8.87 -15.32 -17.30
CA THR A 494 9.97 -15.10 -18.24
C THR A 494 10.28 -16.39 -18.98
N ASP A 495 10.60 -16.29 -20.27
CA ASP A 495 10.91 -17.43 -21.13
C ASP A 495 11.80 -16.99 -22.31
N THR A 496 12.71 -17.84 -22.76
CA THR A 496 13.71 -17.52 -23.80
C THR A 496 13.15 -17.44 -25.22
N VAL A 497 11.93 -17.93 -25.49
CA VAL A 497 11.19 -17.71 -26.73
C VAL A 497 9.92 -16.86 -26.54
N GLY A 498 9.78 -16.24 -25.37
CA GLY A 498 8.67 -15.37 -25.00
C GLY A 498 7.42 -16.13 -24.55
N VAL A 499 6.78 -15.63 -23.50
CA VAL A 499 5.52 -16.17 -22.96
C VAL A 499 4.37 -15.77 -23.90
N SER A 500 3.74 -16.76 -24.54
CA SER A 500 2.58 -16.59 -25.43
C SER A 500 1.28 -16.43 -24.66
N GLY A 501 1.25 -16.87 -23.40
CA GLY A 501 0.13 -16.66 -22.50
C GLY A 501 0.24 -17.49 -21.22
N TYR A 502 -0.86 -17.58 -20.50
CA TYR A 502 -0.99 -18.24 -19.22
C TYR A 502 -2.26 -19.07 -19.19
N ASP A 503 -2.23 -20.19 -18.46
CA ASP A 503 -3.40 -21.00 -18.16
C ASP A 503 -3.71 -20.89 -16.66
N VAL A 504 -4.90 -20.37 -16.35
CA VAL A 504 -5.44 -20.37 -14.99
C VAL A 504 -6.25 -21.64 -14.79
N ASN A 505 -5.81 -22.46 -13.84
CA ASN A 505 -6.38 -23.76 -13.51
C ASN A 505 -7.20 -23.65 -12.23
N TYR A 506 -8.46 -24.10 -12.24
CA TYR A 506 -9.37 -24.04 -11.10
C TYR A 506 -10.49 -25.07 -11.22
N SER A 507 -10.78 -25.82 -10.15
CA SER A 507 -11.90 -26.80 -10.11
C SER A 507 -12.00 -27.74 -11.32
N GLY A 508 -10.87 -28.18 -11.87
CA GLY A 508 -10.81 -29.04 -13.07
C GLY A 508 -11.05 -28.33 -14.41
N ARG A 509 -11.15 -27.00 -14.42
CA ARG A 509 -11.25 -26.13 -15.60
C ARG A 509 -9.96 -25.36 -15.83
N VAL A 510 -9.76 -24.90 -17.07
CA VAL A 510 -8.61 -24.09 -17.49
C VAL A 510 -9.12 -22.89 -18.29
N GLN A 511 -8.60 -21.69 -18.05
CA GLN A 511 -8.83 -20.51 -18.86
C GLN A 511 -7.49 -19.92 -19.33
N SER A 512 -7.29 -19.87 -20.66
CA SER A 512 -6.12 -19.24 -21.26
C SER A 512 -6.28 -17.72 -21.37
N VAL A 513 -5.21 -16.98 -21.10
CA VAL A 513 -5.09 -15.52 -21.37
C VAL A 513 -3.69 -15.19 -21.89
N THR A 514 -3.52 -14.06 -22.59
CA THR A 514 -2.21 -13.60 -23.08
C THR A 514 -1.51 -12.62 -22.13
N GLY A 515 -2.27 -11.83 -21.36
CA GLY A 515 -1.76 -10.91 -20.34
C GLY A 515 -1.53 -11.56 -18.98
N THR A 516 -0.96 -10.80 -18.03
CA THR A 516 -0.71 -11.22 -16.64
C THR A 516 -1.93 -11.07 -15.71
N SER A 517 -3.13 -11.08 -16.30
CA SER A 517 -4.39 -11.05 -15.58
C SER A 517 -5.45 -11.88 -16.28
N ALA A 518 -6.37 -12.44 -15.50
CA ALA A 518 -7.55 -13.13 -16.01
C ALA A 518 -8.75 -12.85 -15.11
N THR A 519 -9.82 -12.32 -15.69
CA THR A 519 -11.16 -12.40 -15.08
C THR A 519 -11.74 -13.76 -15.42
N ILE A 520 -11.77 -14.65 -14.44
CA ILE A 520 -12.45 -15.94 -14.51
C ILE A 520 -13.93 -15.67 -14.28
N ASN A 521 -14.81 -16.05 -15.21
CA ASN A 521 -16.26 -15.77 -15.15
C ASN A 521 -17.07 -17.08 -15.07
N GLY A 522 -18.36 -16.97 -14.69
CA GLY A 522 -19.24 -18.13 -14.56
C GLY A 522 -18.91 -19.02 -13.36
N LEU A 523 -18.37 -18.42 -12.29
CA LEU A 523 -18.16 -19.04 -11.00
C LEU A 523 -19.48 -19.07 -10.19
N ASN A 524 -19.58 -19.99 -9.24
CA ASN A 524 -20.68 -20.02 -8.29
C ASN A 524 -20.46 -18.94 -7.20
N PRO A 525 -21.50 -18.22 -6.75
CA PRO A 525 -21.40 -17.31 -5.61
C PRO A 525 -21.07 -17.99 -4.29
N ASN A 526 -20.48 -17.23 -3.35
CA ASN A 526 -20.10 -17.66 -2.00
C ASN A 526 -19.36 -19.02 -1.97
N THR A 527 -18.53 -19.27 -2.98
CA THR A 527 -17.88 -20.57 -3.21
C THR A 527 -16.37 -20.37 -3.18
N GLN A 528 -15.67 -21.21 -2.40
CA GLN A 528 -14.22 -21.20 -2.35
C GLN A 528 -13.64 -21.88 -3.59
N TYR A 529 -12.74 -21.18 -4.27
CA TYR A 529 -11.96 -21.67 -5.40
C TYR A 529 -10.47 -21.68 -5.05
N VAL A 530 -9.76 -22.68 -5.56
CA VAL A 530 -8.30 -22.73 -5.52
C VAL A 530 -7.81 -22.55 -6.96
N PHE A 531 -6.97 -21.53 -7.16
CA PHE A 531 -6.39 -21.17 -8.45
C PHE A 531 -4.90 -21.46 -8.46
N THR A 532 -4.40 -22.07 -9.54
CA THR A 532 -2.98 -22.05 -9.90
C THR A 532 -2.80 -21.54 -11.32
N VAL A 533 -1.70 -20.83 -11.57
CA VAL A 533 -1.39 -20.29 -12.90
C VAL A 533 -0.15 -20.99 -13.43
N THR A 534 -0.21 -21.44 -14.67
CA THR A 534 0.96 -21.85 -15.47
C THR A 534 1.17 -20.86 -16.61
N ALA A 535 2.40 -20.71 -17.07
CA ALA A 535 2.76 -19.92 -18.25
C ALA A 535 3.09 -20.82 -19.43
N LYS A 536 2.81 -20.36 -20.65
CA LYS A 536 3.06 -21.05 -21.93
C LYS A 536 3.95 -20.17 -22.81
N ASN A 537 4.95 -20.74 -23.47
CA ASN A 537 5.76 -20.00 -24.45
C ASN A 537 5.24 -20.11 -25.89
N THR A 538 5.81 -19.31 -26.80
CA THR A 538 5.44 -19.30 -28.24
C THR A 538 5.62 -20.65 -28.94
N ALA A 539 6.38 -21.57 -28.34
CA ALA A 539 6.62 -22.93 -28.81
C ALA A 539 5.87 -24.01 -28.00
N GLY A 540 4.87 -23.62 -27.20
CA GLY A 540 3.95 -24.54 -26.52
C GLY A 540 4.51 -25.29 -25.31
N ARG A 541 5.66 -24.89 -24.77
CA ARG A 541 6.17 -25.41 -23.48
C ARG A 541 5.49 -24.70 -22.32
N VAL A 542 5.24 -25.42 -21.23
CA VAL A 542 4.44 -24.97 -20.09
C VAL A 542 5.27 -24.97 -18.80
N SER A 543 5.16 -23.94 -17.98
CA SER A 543 5.82 -23.85 -16.68
C SER A 543 5.26 -24.86 -15.66
N PRO A 544 5.97 -25.11 -14.55
CA PRO A 544 5.32 -25.59 -13.33
C PRO A 544 4.19 -24.63 -12.88
N ALA A 545 3.24 -25.15 -12.12
CA ALA A 545 2.15 -24.35 -11.57
C ALA A 545 2.63 -23.42 -10.44
N SER A 546 2.00 -22.25 -10.34
CA SER A 546 2.18 -21.34 -9.20
C SER A 546 1.85 -22.00 -7.87
N ALA A 547 2.27 -21.38 -6.77
CA ALA A 547 1.65 -21.63 -5.47
C ALA A 547 0.10 -21.47 -5.58
N PRO A 548 -0.69 -22.31 -4.90
CA PRO A 548 -2.15 -22.25 -4.95
C PRO A 548 -2.67 -21.02 -4.20
N LEU A 549 -3.47 -20.20 -4.90
CA LEU A 549 -4.20 -19.10 -4.30
C LEU A 549 -5.65 -19.54 -4.02
N THR A 550 -6.01 -19.60 -2.75
CA THR A 550 -7.40 -19.82 -2.32
C THR A 550 -8.16 -18.50 -2.26
N VAL A 551 -9.25 -18.38 -3.01
CA VAL A 551 -10.12 -17.19 -3.05
C VAL A 551 -11.58 -17.63 -3.07
N SER A 552 -12.41 -17.05 -2.20
CA SER A 552 -13.87 -17.23 -2.30
C SER A 552 -14.46 -16.15 -3.21
N THR A 553 -15.44 -16.52 -4.05
CA THR A 553 -16.35 -15.54 -4.65
C THR A 553 -17.20 -14.86 -3.57
N SER A 554 -17.56 -13.60 -3.78
CA SER A 554 -18.52 -12.91 -2.90
C SER A 554 -19.92 -13.52 -2.99
N ALA A 555 -20.83 -13.12 -2.11
CA ALA A 555 -22.24 -13.48 -2.23
C ALA A 555 -22.86 -12.88 -3.51
N ALA A 556 -23.89 -13.54 -4.05
CA ALA A 556 -24.53 -13.20 -5.33
C ALA A 556 -24.80 -11.68 -5.48
N VAL A 557 -24.17 -11.06 -6.50
CA VAL A 557 -24.75 -9.89 -7.15
C VAL A 557 -26.02 -10.37 -7.83
N THR A 558 -27.13 -10.23 -7.11
CA THR A 558 -28.47 -10.32 -7.68
C THR A 558 -28.63 -9.20 -8.70
N ASN A 559 -29.37 -9.43 -9.79
CA ASN A 559 -29.60 -8.44 -10.86
C ASN A 559 -30.32 -7.19 -10.32
N GLY A 560 -29.56 -6.25 -9.76
CA GLY A 560 -30.04 -5.15 -8.93
C GLY A 560 -30.87 -5.61 -7.71
N MET A 561 -31.55 -4.63 -7.12
CA MET A 561 -32.82 -4.86 -6.42
C MET A 561 -33.95 -4.82 -7.47
N LYS A 562 -34.87 -5.77 -7.41
CA LYS A 562 -36.00 -5.89 -8.35
C LYS A 562 -37.28 -5.39 -7.71
N ALA A 563 -38.34 -5.24 -8.49
CA ALA A 563 -39.68 -4.95 -7.94
C ALA A 563 -40.15 -6.00 -6.91
N SER A 564 -39.66 -7.25 -6.97
CA SER A 564 -39.90 -8.29 -5.96
C SER A 564 -39.19 -8.05 -4.63
N ASP A 565 -38.20 -7.17 -4.59
CA ASP A 565 -37.41 -6.85 -3.40
C ASP A 565 -37.97 -5.64 -2.64
N PHE A 566 -38.92 -4.91 -3.25
CA PHE A 566 -39.60 -3.76 -2.65
C PHE A 566 -40.22 -4.10 -1.28
N LEU A 567 -39.85 -3.34 -0.25
CA LEU A 567 -40.21 -3.61 1.15
C LEU A 567 -41.53 -2.94 1.56
N LYS A 568 -42.37 -3.68 2.29
CA LYS A 568 -43.48 -3.13 3.10
C LYS A 568 -43.61 -3.86 4.43
N THR A 569 -44.26 -3.23 5.40
CA THR A 569 -44.52 -3.85 6.71
C THR A 569 -45.76 -4.75 6.69
N ASN A 570 -45.73 -5.80 7.49
CA ASN A 570 -46.78 -6.82 7.58
C ASN A 570 -46.95 -7.26 9.04
N GLY A 571 -47.66 -6.44 9.82
CA GLY A 571 -47.67 -6.57 11.27
C GLY A 571 -46.28 -6.30 11.86
N THR A 572 -45.80 -7.22 12.68
CA THR A 572 -44.54 -7.10 13.45
C THR A 572 -43.24 -7.26 12.66
N VAL A 573 -43.31 -7.42 11.33
CA VAL A 573 -42.16 -7.71 10.45
C VAL A 573 -42.18 -6.91 9.14
N ILE A 574 -41.00 -6.66 8.58
CA ILE A 574 -40.83 -6.14 7.22
C ILE A 574 -40.79 -7.33 6.24
N ARG A 575 -41.42 -7.21 5.07
CA ARG A 575 -41.41 -8.23 4.00
C ARG A 575 -41.12 -7.63 2.64
N ASN A 576 -40.45 -8.40 1.78
CA ASN A 576 -40.31 -8.05 0.37
C ASN A 576 -41.59 -8.34 -0.44
N ASN A 577 -41.51 -8.20 -1.76
CA ASN A 577 -42.62 -8.32 -2.71
C ASN A 577 -43.83 -7.49 -2.29
N SER A 578 -43.59 -6.20 -1.98
CA SER A 578 -44.58 -5.23 -1.51
C SER A 578 -45.37 -5.71 -0.29
N GLY A 579 -44.70 -6.37 0.66
CA GLY A 579 -45.29 -6.83 1.92
C GLY A 579 -45.89 -8.24 1.88
N THR A 580 -45.83 -8.93 0.74
CA THR A 580 -46.45 -10.26 0.55
C THR A 580 -45.44 -11.42 0.57
N GLY A 581 -44.15 -11.13 0.46
CA GLY A 581 -43.08 -12.11 0.33
C GLY A 581 -42.48 -12.60 1.64
N SER A 582 -41.20 -12.95 1.57
CA SER A 582 -40.40 -13.39 2.72
C SER A 582 -40.18 -12.25 3.71
N VAL A 583 -39.99 -12.59 4.99
CA VAL A 583 -39.52 -11.63 6.00
C VAL A 583 -38.12 -11.17 5.64
N VAL A 584 -37.91 -9.85 5.63
CA VAL A 584 -36.61 -9.22 5.45
C VAL A 584 -36.21 -8.57 6.76
N ASN A 585 -35.25 -9.18 7.44
CA ASN A 585 -34.57 -8.59 8.58
C ASN A 585 -33.41 -7.72 8.05
N LEU A 586 -33.41 -6.43 8.38
CA LEU A 586 -32.34 -5.52 7.97
C LEU A 586 -31.17 -5.59 8.99
N ARG A 587 -29.95 -5.73 8.46
CA ARG A 587 -28.70 -6.02 9.16
C ARG A 587 -27.58 -5.21 8.53
N GLY A 588 -27.03 -4.22 9.24
CA GLY A 588 -26.10 -3.29 8.61
C GLY A 588 -25.37 -2.34 9.54
N THR A 589 -24.97 -1.20 8.97
CA THR A 589 -24.27 -0.12 9.68
C THR A 589 -24.68 1.25 9.14
N ASN A 590 -24.37 2.29 9.91
CA ASN A 590 -24.55 3.68 9.51
C ASN A 590 -23.32 4.21 8.76
N LEU A 591 -23.55 5.08 7.77
CA LEU A 591 -22.51 5.80 7.03
C LEU A 591 -22.16 7.16 7.67
N GLY A 592 -21.99 7.16 9.00
CA GLY A 592 -21.61 8.34 9.77
C GLY A 592 -20.30 8.97 9.27
N GLY A 593 -20.19 10.29 9.44
CA GLY A 593 -19.11 11.10 8.88
C GLY A 593 -19.25 11.45 7.40
N TRP A 594 -20.15 10.81 6.62
CA TRP A 594 -20.17 10.98 5.16
C TRP A 594 -21.01 12.16 4.66
N MET A 595 -22.35 12.07 4.77
CA MET A 595 -23.28 13.15 4.42
C MET A 595 -23.68 14.01 5.64
N LEU A 596 -22.99 13.79 6.75
CA LEU A 596 -22.88 14.63 7.93
C LEU A 596 -21.52 14.37 8.62
N GLN A 597 -20.81 15.40 9.04
CA GLN A 597 -19.57 15.34 9.83
C GLN A 597 -19.78 15.76 11.29
N GLU A 598 -19.59 14.80 12.20
CA GLU A 598 -19.53 15.02 13.66
C GLU A 598 -18.10 15.14 14.18
N GLY A 599 -17.89 15.96 15.20
CA GLY A 599 -16.56 16.38 15.66
C GLY A 599 -15.73 15.28 16.31
N TRP A 600 -16.39 14.25 16.85
CA TRP A 600 -15.74 13.16 17.56
C TRP A 600 -15.36 11.96 16.67
N MET A 601 -16.06 11.75 15.54
CA MET A 601 -15.81 10.63 14.62
C MET A 601 -15.10 11.01 13.32
N SER A 602 -15.14 12.28 12.92
CA SER A 602 -14.71 12.77 11.61
C SER A 602 -13.62 13.84 11.73
N PRO A 603 -12.85 14.15 10.67
CA PRO A 603 -11.79 15.16 10.70
C PRO A 603 -12.34 16.59 10.52
N LEU A 604 -13.37 16.93 11.32
CA LEU A 604 -14.14 18.18 11.24
C LEU A 604 -13.35 19.42 11.72
N GLY A 605 -12.66 19.31 12.86
CA GLY A 605 -11.82 20.37 13.43
C GLY A 605 -12.55 21.60 14.02
N VAL A 606 -13.88 21.60 14.06
CA VAL A 606 -14.74 22.64 14.68
C VAL A 606 -15.96 22.00 15.37
N LYS A 607 -16.87 22.82 15.94
CA LYS A 607 -17.99 22.35 16.77
C LYS A 607 -19.08 21.56 16.01
N ASP A 608 -19.29 21.85 14.73
CA ASP A 608 -20.30 21.23 13.88
C ASP A 608 -20.06 21.52 12.39
N GLU A 609 -20.78 20.81 11.51
CA GLU A 609 -20.66 20.98 10.07
C GLU A 609 -21.23 22.32 9.55
N TRP A 610 -22.24 22.90 10.20
CA TRP A 610 -22.70 24.25 9.89
C TRP A 610 -21.54 25.27 9.98
N THR A 611 -20.78 25.22 11.08
CA THR A 611 -19.60 26.06 11.31
C THR A 611 -18.48 25.74 10.33
N LEU A 612 -18.29 24.47 9.94
CA LEU A 612 -17.36 24.09 8.86
C LEU A 612 -17.73 24.80 7.55
N ARG A 613 -19.00 24.66 7.12
CA ARG A 613 -19.48 25.16 5.83
C ARG A 613 -19.46 26.69 5.75
N GLU A 614 -19.90 27.38 6.81
CA GLU A 614 -19.79 28.84 6.87
C GLU A 614 -18.32 29.31 6.91
N THR A 615 -17.44 28.65 7.68
CA THR A 615 -16.01 29.01 7.74
C THR A 615 -15.32 28.85 6.38
N LEU A 616 -15.50 27.71 5.70
CA LEU A 616 -14.91 27.50 4.37
C LEU A 616 -15.51 28.45 3.32
N THR A 617 -16.82 28.71 3.39
CA THR A 617 -17.50 29.65 2.47
C THR A 617 -16.98 31.08 2.67
N ASN A 618 -16.79 31.52 3.91
CA ASN A 618 -16.27 32.85 4.22
C ASN A 618 -14.77 33.00 3.88
N ARG A 619 -13.97 31.93 3.96
CA ARG A 619 -12.54 31.95 3.59
C ARG A 619 -12.25 31.81 2.10
N PHE A 620 -13.05 31.03 1.37
CA PHE A 620 -12.72 30.60 -0.01
C PHE A 620 -13.86 30.77 -1.03
N GLY A 621 -15.05 31.19 -0.60
CA GLY A 621 -16.26 31.22 -1.42
C GLY A 621 -16.92 29.85 -1.55
N ALA A 622 -18.25 29.84 -1.71
CA ALA A 622 -19.08 28.62 -1.66
C ALA A 622 -18.62 27.52 -2.65
N ALA A 623 -18.24 27.89 -3.88
CA ALA A 623 -17.79 26.94 -4.89
C ALA A 623 -16.55 26.13 -4.46
N LYS A 624 -15.56 26.78 -3.82
CA LYS A 624 -14.35 26.10 -3.32
C LYS A 624 -14.64 25.36 -2.01
N ALA A 625 -15.51 25.89 -1.13
CA ALA A 625 -15.94 25.17 0.07
C ALA A 625 -16.55 23.80 -0.28
N GLU A 626 -17.45 23.77 -1.27
CA GLU A 626 -18.09 22.54 -1.77
C GLU A 626 -17.11 21.59 -2.48
N GLU A 627 -16.09 22.10 -3.16
CA GLU A 627 -15.01 21.29 -3.74
C GLU A 627 -14.17 20.58 -2.65
N LEU A 628 -13.86 21.27 -1.56
CA LEU A 628 -13.13 20.70 -0.42
C LEU A 628 -13.97 19.63 0.29
N ILE A 629 -15.25 19.89 0.54
CA ILE A 629 -16.17 18.95 1.19
C ILE A 629 -16.34 17.68 0.32
N LYS A 630 -16.46 17.82 -1.01
CA LYS A 630 -16.46 16.69 -1.93
C LYS A 630 -15.13 15.92 -1.93
N THR A 631 -14.00 16.60 -1.78
CA THR A 631 -12.68 15.96 -1.66
C THR A 631 -12.61 15.05 -0.43
N TYR A 632 -13.17 15.49 0.69
CA TYR A 632 -13.34 14.65 1.88
C TYR A 632 -14.30 13.48 1.63
N GLN A 633 -15.51 13.75 1.14
CA GLN A 633 -16.56 12.73 0.96
C GLN A 633 -16.19 11.63 -0.05
N ASN A 634 -15.46 11.97 -1.12
CA ASN A 634 -14.97 11.02 -2.10
C ASN A 634 -13.81 10.14 -1.56
N ALA A 635 -13.11 10.58 -0.51
CA ALA A 635 -12.17 9.74 0.23
C ALA A 635 -12.90 8.91 1.30
N TRP A 636 -13.87 9.51 2.00
CA TRP A 636 -14.57 8.90 3.12
C TRP A 636 -15.53 7.78 2.73
N LEU A 637 -16.00 7.69 1.48
CA LEU A 637 -16.74 6.51 1.01
C LEU A 637 -16.41 6.17 -0.44
N THR A 638 -16.21 4.87 -0.70
CA THR A 638 -15.83 4.33 -2.01
C THR A 638 -16.65 3.07 -2.34
N THR A 639 -16.68 2.64 -3.60
CA THR A 639 -17.34 1.37 -3.98
C THR A 639 -16.76 0.16 -3.23
N LYS A 640 -15.44 0.16 -3.00
CA LYS A 640 -14.72 -0.85 -2.20
C LYS A 640 -15.22 -0.94 -0.75
N ASP A 641 -15.81 0.12 -0.21
CA ASP A 641 -16.43 0.10 1.11
C ASP A 641 -17.81 -0.57 1.10
N LEU A 642 -18.56 -0.41 0.02
CA LEU A 642 -19.82 -1.13 -0.18
C LEU A 642 -19.55 -2.63 -0.43
N ASP A 643 -18.43 -2.97 -1.09
CA ASP A 643 -17.93 -4.35 -1.20
C ASP A 643 -17.61 -4.93 0.20
N ARG A 644 -16.86 -4.19 1.04
CA ARG A 644 -16.56 -4.59 2.44
C ARG A 644 -17.82 -4.80 3.28
N ILE A 645 -18.79 -3.90 3.18
CA ILE A 645 -20.10 -4.00 3.86
C ILE A 645 -20.83 -5.27 3.38
N LYS A 646 -20.82 -5.55 2.06
CA LYS A 646 -21.42 -6.78 1.53
C LYS A 646 -20.70 -8.05 1.99
N ASP A 647 -19.37 -8.05 2.02
CA ASP A 647 -18.55 -9.17 2.47
C ASP A 647 -18.65 -9.39 3.99
N MET A 648 -19.07 -8.39 4.77
CA MET A 648 -19.53 -8.55 6.16
C MET A 648 -20.93 -9.18 6.28
N GLY A 649 -21.57 -9.54 5.15
CA GLY A 649 -22.89 -10.17 5.10
C GLY A 649 -24.07 -9.19 5.25
N MET A 650 -23.81 -7.88 5.30
CA MET A 650 -24.85 -6.87 5.52
C MET A 650 -25.78 -6.73 4.32
N ASN A 651 -27.03 -6.31 4.60
CA ASN A 651 -28.07 -6.10 3.61
C ASN A 651 -28.73 -4.71 3.68
N VAL A 652 -28.31 -3.83 4.61
CA VAL A 652 -28.74 -2.43 4.66
C VAL A 652 -27.57 -1.50 4.96
N ILE A 653 -27.68 -0.26 4.51
CA ILE A 653 -26.91 0.91 4.98
C ILE A 653 -27.90 2.00 5.40
N ARG A 654 -27.73 2.56 6.59
CA ARG A 654 -28.43 3.78 7.03
C ARG A 654 -27.55 5.00 6.69
N VAL A 655 -28.15 6.04 6.16
CA VAL A 655 -27.44 7.19 5.55
C VAL A 655 -27.82 8.48 6.27
N PRO A 656 -26.98 8.94 7.20
CA PRO A 656 -27.09 10.24 7.84
C PRO A 656 -27.02 11.39 6.84
N ILE A 657 -28.15 12.07 6.59
CA ILE A 657 -28.25 13.21 5.68
C ILE A 657 -28.41 14.50 6.49
N LEU A 658 -27.44 15.41 6.39
CA LEU A 658 -27.63 16.82 6.71
C LEU A 658 -28.33 17.52 5.53
N TYR A 659 -29.37 18.32 5.81
CA TYR A 659 -30.14 19.01 4.76
C TYR A 659 -29.28 19.86 3.79
N LEU A 660 -28.12 20.35 4.23
CA LEU A 660 -27.17 21.13 3.42
C LEU A 660 -26.50 20.35 2.28
N GLU A 661 -26.62 19.02 2.27
CA GLU A 661 -26.23 18.18 1.13
C GLU A 661 -27.21 18.26 -0.04
N LEU A 662 -28.48 18.59 0.23
CA LEU A 662 -29.57 18.58 -0.75
C LEU A 662 -30.14 19.98 -1.05
N MET A 663 -30.16 20.87 -0.06
CA MET A 663 -30.62 22.26 -0.16
C MET A 663 -29.57 23.25 0.32
N ASP A 664 -29.75 24.54 0.00
CA ASP A 664 -29.07 25.64 0.70
C ASP A 664 -29.78 25.99 2.03
N LYS A 665 -29.16 26.87 2.83
CA LYS A 665 -29.75 27.40 4.08
C LYS A 665 -31.03 28.23 3.92
N TYR A 666 -31.48 28.46 2.68
CA TYR A 666 -32.72 29.16 2.34
C TYR A 666 -33.83 28.21 1.87
N GLY A 667 -33.54 26.92 1.69
CA GLY A 667 -34.51 25.91 1.23
C GLY A 667 -34.64 25.82 -0.29
N ASN A 668 -33.62 26.25 -1.05
CA ASN A 668 -33.50 26.02 -2.49
C ASN A 668 -32.76 24.71 -2.74
N TRP A 669 -33.21 23.90 -3.70
CA TRP A 669 -32.48 22.71 -4.14
C TRP A 669 -31.12 23.05 -4.72
N ARG A 670 -30.10 22.28 -4.37
CA ARG A 670 -28.76 22.40 -4.94
C ARG A 670 -28.71 21.84 -6.37
N PRO A 671 -27.89 22.39 -7.28
CA PRO A 671 -27.72 21.85 -8.63
C PRO A 671 -27.17 20.41 -8.68
N ASP A 672 -26.60 19.92 -7.58
CA ASP A 672 -25.94 18.61 -7.45
C ASP A 672 -26.55 17.69 -6.40
N ALA A 673 -27.70 18.05 -5.83
CA ALA A 673 -28.33 17.40 -4.66
C ALA A 673 -28.35 15.85 -4.74
N TRP A 674 -28.85 15.32 -5.85
CA TRP A 674 -29.10 13.88 -5.99
C TRP A 674 -27.85 13.06 -6.29
N ASN A 675 -26.78 13.67 -6.80
CA ASN A 675 -25.63 12.96 -7.40
C ASN A 675 -24.98 11.92 -6.46
N LYS A 676 -24.91 12.20 -5.15
CA LYS A 676 -24.32 11.30 -4.15
C LYS A 676 -25.27 10.17 -3.75
N LEU A 677 -26.55 10.49 -3.55
CA LEU A 677 -27.55 9.50 -3.18
C LEU A 677 -27.88 8.56 -4.34
N ASP A 678 -27.99 9.07 -5.58
CA ASP A 678 -28.17 8.23 -6.77
C ASP A 678 -27.01 7.27 -6.98
N TRP A 679 -25.77 7.75 -6.80
CA TRP A 679 -24.59 6.89 -6.83
C TRP A 679 -24.64 5.82 -5.74
N LEU A 680 -24.90 6.21 -4.48
CA LEU A 680 -24.92 5.29 -3.35
C LEU A 680 -26.03 4.23 -3.49
N VAL A 681 -27.25 4.66 -3.79
CA VAL A 681 -28.43 3.80 -3.91
C VAL A 681 -28.23 2.81 -5.07
N LYS A 682 -27.69 3.26 -6.21
CA LYS A 682 -27.32 2.36 -7.32
C LYS A 682 -26.26 1.34 -6.89
N GLU A 683 -25.13 1.79 -6.34
CA GLU A 683 -24.03 0.90 -5.97
C GLU A 683 -24.37 -0.05 -4.82
N ALA A 684 -25.29 0.33 -3.92
CA ALA A 684 -25.86 -0.55 -2.91
C ALA A 684 -26.85 -1.56 -3.53
N ALA A 685 -27.73 -1.13 -4.43
CA ALA A 685 -28.68 -1.99 -5.14
C ALA A 685 -27.98 -3.07 -5.97
N ASP A 686 -26.90 -2.71 -6.67
CA ASP A 686 -26.04 -3.64 -7.44
C ASP A 686 -25.29 -4.65 -6.54
N ARG A 687 -25.32 -4.45 -5.22
CA ARG A 687 -24.78 -5.39 -4.21
C ARG A 687 -25.90 -6.10 -3.44
N GLY A 688 -27.17 -5.87 -3.75
CA GLY A 688 -28.29 -6.36 -2.94
C GLY A 688 -28.20 -5.86 -1.49
N ILE A 689 -27.94 -4.56 -1.32
CA ILE A 689 -27.98 -3.81 -0.06
C ILE A 689 -29.06 -2.73 -0.22
N TYR A 690 -30.00 -2.65 0.72
CA TYR A 690 -30.98 -1.56 0.76
C TYR A 690 -30.36 -0.28 1.33
N THR A 691 -30.86 0.87 0.91
CA THR A 691 -30.51 2.17 1.48
C THR A 691 -31.67 2.69 2.34
N LEU A 692 -31.42 2.93 3.62
CA LEU A 692 -32.33 3.68 4.49
C LEU A 692 -31.86 5.15 4.49
N LEU A 693 -32.73 6.05 4.02
CA LEU A 693 -32.46 7.48 3.98
C LEU A 693 -32.93 8.10 5.30
N ASP A 694 -31.99 8.66 6.06
CA ASP A 694 -32.20 9.14 7.43
C ASP A 694 -31.90 10.64 7.49
N LEU A 695 -32.86 11.43 7.99
CA LEU A 695 -32.71 12.89 8.09
C LEU A 695 -32.06 13.27 9.43
N HIS A 696 -30.75 13.04 9.49
CA HIS A 696 -29.89 13.38 10.61
C HIS A 696 -29.85 14.87 10.94
N GLY A 697 -29.89 15.76 9.94
CA GLY A 697 -29.83 17.20 10.17
C GLY A 697 -30.96 17.98 9.49
N THR A 698 -31.82 18.61 10.28
CA THR A 698 -32.94 19.45 9.81
C THR A 698 -32.64 20.96 9.82
N PHE A 699 -33.51 21.74 9.17
CA PHE A 699 -33.44 23.21 9.23
C PHE A 699 -33.54 23.71 10.68
N GLY A 700 -32.46 24.29 11.21
CA GLY A 700 -32.40 24.83 12.57
C GLY A 700 -32.38 23.79 13.69
N ALA A 701 -32.02 22.54 13.36
CA ALA A 701 -31.88 21.37 14.24
C ALA A 701 -33.16 20.90 14.98
N GLN A 702 -33.25 19.57 15.12
CA GLN A 702 -34.26 18.85 15.90
C GLN A 702 -33.78 18.47 17.33
N ASN A 703 -32.48 18.64 17.61
CA ASN A 703 -31.85 18.35 18.91
C ASN A 703 -30.74 19.36 19.24
N THR A 704 -29.89 19.08 20.23
CA THR A 704 -28.80 20.00 20.66
C THR A 704 -27.37 19.45 20.48
N PHE A 705 -27.19 18.42 19.68
CA PHE A 705 -25.92 17.70 19.50
C PHE A 705 -25.34 17.94 18.10
N ASP A 706 -24.05 17.63 17.89
CA ASP A 706 -23.38 17.80 16.60
C ASP A 706 -23.89 16.84 15.52
N ASN A 707 -24.58 15.75 15.90
CA ASN A 707 -25.28 14.87 14.97
C ASN A 707 -26.49 15.53 14.26
N SER A 708 -26.91 16.74 14.66
CA SER A 708 -27.87 17.55 13.88
C SER A 708 -27.20 18.41 12.80
N GLY A 709 -25.86 18.48 12.79
CA GLY A 709 -25.06 19.39 11.96
C GLY A 709 -25.01 20.85 12.45
N GLU A 710 -25.78 21.23 13.47
CA GLU A 710 -25.79 22.58 14.06
C GLU A 710 -25.94 22.50 15.60
N VAL A 711 -24.83 22.52 16.33
CA VAL A 711 -24.82 22.58 17.80
C VAL A 711 -25.41 23.91 18.27
N ASN A 712 -26.65 23.81 18.71
CA ASN A 712 -27.49 24.89 19.21
C ASN A 712 -28.10 24.45 20.55
N SER A 713 -28.17 25.33 21.54
CA SER A 713 -28.75 25.01 22.86
C SER A 713 -30.29 25.07 22.88
N ASP A 714 -30.93 25.51 21.79
CA ASP A 714 -32.38 25.59 21.64
C ASP A 714 -32.82 25.21 20.21
N PRO A 715 -33.27 23.97 19.96
CA PRO A 715 -33.59 23.48 18.61
C PRO A 715 -34.79 24.24 18.03
N GLN A 716 -34.59 24.83 16.84
CA GLN A 716 -35.54 25.77 16.25
C GLN A 716 -36.62 25.08 15.41
N LEU A 717 -36.43 23.82 15.00
CA LEU A 717 -37.45 23.05 14.27
C LEU A 717 -38.79 23.03 15.03
N TRP A 718 -38.76 22.92 16.36
CA TRP A 718 -39.97 22.86 17.20
C TRP A 718 -40.67 24.20 17.39
N LYS A 719 -40.09 25.32 16.92
CA LYS A 719 -40.59 26.69 17.18
C LYS A 719 -40.80 27.50 15.91
N ASN A 720 -40.10 27.18 14.83
CA ASN A 720 -40.11 27.92 13.58
C ASN A 720 -40.87 27.14 12.49
N THR A 721 -42.09 27.60 12.16
CA THR A 721 -42.91 27.00 11.08
C THR A 721 -42.20 27.03 9.74
N THR A 722 -41.40 28.05 9.42
CA THR A 722 -40.64 28.10 8.15
C THR A 722 -39.62 26.95 8.06
N TYR A 723 -39.04 26.53 9.18
CA TYR A 723 -38.10 25.41 9.22
C TYR A 723 -38.83 24.06 9.12
N GLN A 724 -40.01 23.93 9.74
CA GLN A 724 -40.90 22.79 9.54
C GLN A 724 -41.36 22.68 8.08
N ASP A 725 -41.75 23.78 7.47
CA ASP A 725 -42.22 23.85 6.08
C ASP A 725 -41.11 23.46 5.08
N ARG A 726 -39.87 23.91 5.32
CA ARG A 726 -38.70 23.49 4.53
C ARG A 726 -38.34 22.02 4.74
N THR A 727 -38.47 21.51 5.97
CA THR A 727 -38.21 20.10 6.30
C THR A 727 -39.28 19.18 5.67
N VAL A 728 -40.54 19.62 5.62
CA VAL A 728 -41.60 18.98 4.83
C VAL A 728 -41.23 18.98 3.34
N ARG A 729 -40.86 20.14 2.77
CA ARG A 729 -40.46 20.27 1.35
C ARG A 729 -39.26 19.41 0.97
N LEU A 730 -38.32 19.23 1.90
CA LEU A 730 -37.17 18.33 1.74
C LEU A 730 -37.64 16.88 1.60
N TRP A 731 -38.51 16.43 2.51
CA TRP A 731 -39.11 15.10 2.45
C TRP A 731 -40.00 14.88 1.22
N GLU A 732 -40.78 15.89 0.80
CA GLU A 732 -41.55 15.85 -0.45
C GLU A 732 -40.64 15.62 -1.66
N GLY A 733 -39.47 16.27 -1.72
CA GLY A 733 -38.50 16.06 -2.79
C GLY A 733 -37.81 14.70 -2.76
N ILE A 734 -37.37 14.24 -1.58
CA ILE A 734 -36.76 12.91 -1.41
C ILE A 734 -37.76 11.81 -1.82
N ALA A 735 -39.01 11.93 -1.37
CA ALA A 735 -40.09 11.03 -1.77
C ALA A 735 -40.39 11.12 -3.29
N THR A 736 -40.38 12.32 -3.87
CA THR A 736 -40.60 12.50 -5.32
C THR A 736 -39.50 11.83 -6.16
N HIS A 737 -38.24 11.99 -5.74
CA HIS A 737 -37.08 11.51 -6.49
C HIS A 737 -36.91 9.98 -6.40
N PHE A 738 -37.11 9.41 -5.20
CA PHE A 738 -36.89 7.98 -4.97
C PHE A 738 -38.13 7.09 -5.15
N LYS A 739 -39.29 7.65 -5.51
CA LYS A 739 -40.56 6.91 -5.57
C LYS A 739 -40.48 5.62 -6.38
N GLY A 740 -40.92 4.52 -5.77
CA GLY A 740 -40.99 3.21 -6.42
C GLY A 740 -39.65 2.50 -6.65
N ASN A 741 -38.52 3.04 -6.18
CA ASN A 741 -37.21 2.40 -6.29
C ASN A 741 -37.02 1.30 -5.21
N PRO A 742 -37.04 0.00 -5.56
CA PRO A 742 -36.99 -1.10 -4.58
C PRO A 742 -35.69 -1.20 -3.77
N ALA A 743 -34.67 -0.42 -4.10
CA ALA A 743 -33.45 -0.33 -3.31
C ALA A 743 -33.59 0.50 -2.03
N ILE A 744 -34.61 1.36 -1.92
CA ILE A 744 -34.86 2.14 -0.71
C ILE A 744 -35.60 1.27 0.31
N ALA A 745 -35.01 1.11 1.51
CA ALA A 745 -35.67 0.43 2.62
C ALA A 745 -36.87 1.24 3.11
N GLY A 746 -36.68 2.56 3.23
CA GLY A 746 -37.70 3.52 3.65
C GLY A 746 -37.11 4.90 3.90
N TYR A 747 -37.89 5.72 4.58
CA TYR A 747 -37.60 7.10 4.94
C TYR A 747 -37.64 7.25 6.46
N ASP A 748 -36.49 7.49 7.09
CA ASP A 748 -36.36 7.73 8.54
C ASP A 748 -36.38 9.24 8.83
N LEU A 749 -37.45 9.67 9.49
CA LEU A 749 -37.98 11.02 9.38
C LEU A 749 -37.14 12.10 10.06
N LEU A 750 -36.54 11.80 11.21
CA LEU A 750 -35.79 12.71 12.09
C LEU A 750 -34.89 11.91 13.05
N ASN A 751 -33.58 12.16 13.03
CA ASN A 751 -32.66 11.52 13.99
C ASN A 751 -32.71 12.19 15.38
N GLU A 752 -32.76 11.39 16.45
CA GLU A 752 -32.63 11.76 17.86
C GLU A 752 -33.36 13.06 18.29
N PRO A 753 -34.69 13.20 18.09
CA PRO A 753 -35.44 14.40 18.47
C PRO A 753 -35.40 14.69 19.98
N ASP A 754 -34.83 15.85 20.37
CA ASP A 754 -34.73 16.35 21.75
C ASP A 754 -35.57 17.64 21.96
N ARG A 755 -35.91 17.92 23.23
CA ARG A 755 -36.64 19.11 23.73
C ARG A 755 -38.04 19.30 23.16
N VAL A 756 -38.62 18.21 22.65
CA VAL A 756 -39.97 18.14 22.09
C VAL A 756 -40.86 17.22 22.93
N GLY A 757 -42.08 17.68 23.25
CA GLY A 757 -43.06 16.86 23.95
C GLY A 757 -43.76 15.87 23.01
N LYS A 758 -44.10 14.67 23.51
CA LYS A 758 -44.78 13.58 22.78
C LYS A 758 -45.81 14.07 21.75
N GLN A 759 -46.78 14.90 22.18
CA GLN A 759 -47.84 15.39 21.30
C GLN A 759 -47.30 16.18 20.10
N GLN A 760 -46.34 17.08 20.32
CA GLN A 760 -45.75 17.92 19.28
C GLN A 760 -44.91 17.10 18.29
N LEU A 761 -44.12 16.15 18.80
CA LEU A 761 -43.32 15.24 17.97
C LEU A 761 -44.22 14.42 17.05
N ASN A 762 -45.26 13.78 17.60
CA ASN A 762 -46.17 12.94 16.81
C ASN A 762 -47.05 13.76 15.85
N GLN A 763 -47.40 15.01 16.20
CA GLN A 763 -48.05 15.93 15.25
C GLN A 763 -47.15 16.33 14.07
N PHE A 764 -45.84 16.48 14.29
CA PHE A 764 -44.92 16.77 13.20
C PHE A 764 -44.58 15.52 12.37
N TYR A 765 -44.41 14.35 13.00
CA TYR A 765 -44.34 13.07 12.28
C TYR A 765 -45.60 12.79 11.45
N ASP A 766 -46.81 13.11 11.96
CA ASP A 766 -48.05 13.01 11.19
C ASP A 766 -48.06 13.92 9.96
N ARG A 767 -47.52 15.15 10.10
CA ARG A 767 -47.36 16.10 9.00
C ARG A 767 -46.39 15.58 7.94
N LEU A 768 -45.22 15.08 8.35
CA LEU A 768 -44.22 14.49 7.44
C LEU A 768 -44.77 13.23 6.75
N TYR A 769 -45.36 12.31 7.51
CA TYR A 769 -46.02 11.11 7.02
C TYR A 769 -47.06 11.44 5.95
N LYS A 770 -47.93 12.43 6.17
CA LYS A 770 -48.96 12.85 5.21
C LYS A 770 -48.39 13.49 3.95
N ALA A 771 -47.36 14.33 4.08
CA ALA A 771 -46.69 14.94 2.92
C ALA A 771 -45.99 13.89 2.05
N ILE A 772 -45.24 12.97 2.68
CA ILE A 772 -44.62 11.83 1.98
C ILE A 772 -45.70 10.95 1.35
N ARG A 773 -46.75 10.55 2.07
CA ARG A 773 -47.79 9.63 1.57
C ARG A 773 -48.65 10.21 0.45
N ALA A 774 -48.74 11.52 0.31
CA ALA A 774 -49.36 12.17 -0.85
C ALA A 774 -48.54 11.98 -2.15
N ILE A 775 -47.25 11.70 -2.02
CA ILE A 775 -46.29 11.50 -3.13
C ILE A 775 -45.96 10.01 -3.27
N ASP A 776 -45.46 9.37 -2.22
CA ASP A 776 -45.07 7.97 -2.14
C ASP A 776 -45.96 7.18 -1.13
N PRO A 777 -46.94 6.38 -1.63
CA PRO A 777 -47.79 5.55 -0.80
C PRO A 777 -47.16 4.19 -0.43
N ASP A 778 -45.94 3.90 -0.89
CA ASP A 778 -45.41 2.54 -1.00
C ASP A 778 -44.18 2.26 -0.12
N HIS A 779 -43.19 3.15 -0.03
CA HIS A 779 -42.01 2.93 0.82
C HIS A 779 -42.35 2.92 2.31
N THR A 780 -41.59 2.16 3.12
CA THR A 780 -41.77 2.21 4.58
C THR A 780 -41.31 3.56 5.14
N ILE A 781 -41.90 3.99 6.25
CA ILE A 781 -41.52 5.23 6.95
C ILE A 781 -41.11 4.86 8.38
N TYR A 782 -39.92 5.28 8.80
CA TYR A 782 -39.39 5.00 10.13
C TYR A 782 -39.69 6.20 11.04
N MET A 783 -39.99 5.90 12.30
CA MET A 783 -40.39 6.88 13.30
C MET A 783 -39.60 6.61 14.58
N GLU A 784 -38.70 7.53 14.92
CA GLU A 784 -37.77 7.36 16.04
C GLU A 784 -38.37 7.78 17.38
N ALA A 785 -38.13 6.95 18.39
CA ALA A 785 -38.43 7.17 19.81
C ALA A 785 -37.17 7.40 20.66
N ALA A 786 -36.01 7.66 20.04
CA ALA A 786 -34.75 8.13 20.61
C ALA A 786 -34.40 7.58 22.01
N TRP A 787 -34.91 8.26 23.04
CA TRP A 787 -34.53 8.11 24.44
C TRP A 787 -35.57 7.33 25.24
N ASP A 788 -36.84 7.35 24.82
CA ASP A 788 -37.95 6.67 25.50
C ASP A 788 -39.12 6.39 24.55
N TRP A 789 -39.60 5.14 24.53
CA TRP A 789 -40.85 4.72 23.89
C TRP A 789 -42.05 5.63 24.19
N ASN A 790 -42.10 6.26 25.37
CA ASN A 790 -43.14 7.24 25.70
C ASN A 790 -43.13 8.50 24.81
N GLN A 791 -42.07 8.78 24.04
CA GLN A 791 -42.04 9.85 23.04
C GLN A 791 -42.95 9.56 21.83
N LEU A 792 -43.30 8.30 21.54
CA LEU A 792 -44.17 7.92 20.41
C LEU A 792 -45.57 7.45 20.82
N SER A 793 -46.54 7.68 19.95
CA SER A 793 -47.88 7.07 19.97
C SER A 793 -47.91 5.80 19.14
N ALA A 794 -48.81 4.86 19.46
CA ALA A 794 -49.06 3.68 18.62
C ALA A 794 -49.59 4.11 17.22
N PRO A 795 -49.24 3.41 16.12
CA PRO A 795 -49.65 3.78 14.76
C PRO A 795 -51.16 3.96 14.59
N SER A 796 -51.94 3.14 15.30
CA SER A 796 -53.41 3.16 15.33
C SER A 796 -54.02 4.45 15.86
N GLN A 797 -53.27 5.29 16.60
CA GLN A 797 -53.78 6.58 17.10
C GLN A 797 -53.83 7.67 16.02
N TYR A 798 -53.00 7.58 14.99
CA TYR A 798 -52.96 8.51 13.85
C TYR A 798 -53.40 7.89 12.53
N GLY A 799 -53.64 6.56 12.50
CA GLY A 799 -53.96 5.82 11.28
C GLY A 799 -52.75 5.57 10.38
N TRP A 800 -51.53 5.62 10.94
CA TRP A 800 -50.31 5.37 10.20
C TRP A 800 -50.20 3.90 9.80
N THR A 801 -49.82 3.65 8.54
CA THR A 801 -49.65 2.32 7.95
C THR A 801 -48.34 2.26 7.19
N ASN A 802 -47.80 1.04 7.04
CA ASN A 802 -46.49 0.82 6.43
C ASN A 802 -45.37 1.65 7.11
N VAL A 803 -45.38 1.64 8.45
CA VAL A 803 -44.39 2.31 9.31
C VAL A 803 -43.57 1.30 10.10
N VAL A 804 -42.32 1.67 10.42
CA VAL A 804 -41.37 0.95 11.28
C VAL A 804 -41.03 1.87 12.45
N TYR A 805 -40.85 1.34 13.66
CA TYR A 805 -40.55 2.15 14.84
C TYR A 805 -39.11 1.93 15.29
N GLU A 806 -38.43 3.03 15.62
CA GLU A 806 -36.97 3.07 15.75
C GLU A 806 -36.52 3.55 17.14
N MET A 807 -35.39 3.01 17.61
CA MET A 807 -34.79 3.31 18.91
C MET A 807 -33.28 3.35 18.81
N HIS A 808 -32.65 4.23 19.58
CA HIS A 808 -31.20 4.23 19.81
C HIS A 808 -30.88 3.66 21.20
N TYR A 809 -29.75 2.96 21.33
CA TYR A 809 -29.36 2.32 22.60
C TYR A 809 -27.89 2.55 22.96
N TYR A 810 -27.69 3.49 23.90
CA TYR A 810 -26.39 3.92 24.39
C TYR A 810 -26.40 3.99 25.93
N ALA A 811 -25.40 3.38 26.59
CA ALA A 811 -25.13 3.54 28.02
C ALA A 811 -23.72 4.12 28.17
N MET A 812 -23.65 5.43 28.45
CA MET A 812 -22.44 6.25 28.30
C MET A 812 -22.28 7.32 29.38
N GLN A 813 -23.22 7.42 30.33
CA GLN A 813 -23.16 8.43 31.38
C GLN A 813 -22.11 8.03 32.43
N GLY A 814 -21.22 8.96 32.80
CA GLY A 814 -20.18 8.71 33.80
C GLY A 814 -19.23 7.58 33.43
N ASN A 815 -19.41 6.40 34.04
CA ASN A 815 -18.60 5.20 33.81
C ASN A 815 -19.37 4.02 33.16
N GLU A 816 -20.58 4.25 32.65
CA GLU A 816 -21.39 3.21 32.00
C GLU A 816 -20.67 2.55 30.82
N ALA A 817 -19.93 3.33 30.03
CA ALA A 817 -19.16 2.86 28.87
C ALA A 817 -18.13 1.77 29.19
N SER A 818 -17.60 1.74 30.42
CA SER A 818 -16.65 0.74 30.91
C SER A 818 -17.27 -0.23 31.94
N SER A 819 -18.59 -0.20 32.11
CA SER A 819 -19.33 -1.02 33.07
C SER A 819 -20.16 -2.09 32.36
N TRP A 820 -19.66 -3.34 32.34
CA TRP A 820 -20.39 -4.50 31.81
C TRP A 820 -21.82 -4.61 32.37
N THR A 821 -22.00 -4.31 33.66
CA THR A 821 -23.30 -4.32 34.33
C THR A 821 -24.26 -3.27 33.78
N ALA A 822 -23.77 -2.07 33.44
CA ALA A 822 -24.59 -1.04 32.81
C ALA A 822 -25.04 -1.45 31.40
N GLN A 823 -24.10 -1.93 30.58
CA GLN A 823 -24.38 -2.42 29.22
C GLN A 823 -25.36 -3.61 29.23
N ASN A 824 -25.18 -4.57 30.14
CA ASN A 824 -26.09 -5.72 30.28
C ASN A 824 -27.50 -5.31 30.77
N ASN A 825 -27.59 -4.29 31.63
CA ASN A 825 -28.88 -3.74 32.08
C ASN A 825 -29.59 -2.97 30.95
N LEU A 826 -28.87 -2.19 30.15
CA LEU A 826 -29.38 -1.56 28.92
C LEU A 826 -29.98 -2.61 27.99
N ILE A 827 -29.25 -3.68 27.69
CA ILE A 827 -29.70 -4.78 26.82
C ILE A 827 -30.99 -5.42 27.35
N ASN A 828 -31.10 -5.66 28.66
CA ASN A 828 -32.31 -6.22 29.27
C ASN A 828 -33.52 -5.31 29.06
N GLY A 829 -33.38 -4.01 29.33
CA GLY A 829 -34.44 -3.02 29.15
C GLY A 829 -34.82 -2.82 27.69
N ALA A 830 -33.83 -2.67 26.80
CA ALA A 830 -33.99 -2.52 25.36
C ALA A 830 -34.78 -3.69 24.76
N LEU A 831 -34.34 -4.93 25.01
CA LEU A 831 -34.99 -6.13 24.48
C LEU A 831 -36.40 -6.35 25.04
N GLN A 832 -36.67 -5.96 26.29
CA GLN A 832 -38.03 -6.00 26.84
C GLN A 832 -38.92 -4.92 26.21
N GLY A 833 -38.41 -3.69 26.10
CA GLY A 833 -39.11 -2.56 25.49
C GLY A 833 -39.47 -2.84 24.03
N MET A 834 -38.50 -3.22 23.20
CA MET A 834 -38.73 -3.56 21.80
C MET A 834 -39.76 -4.68 21.64
N ARG A 835 -39.63 -5.81 22.35
CA ARG A 835 -40.56 -6.95 22.22
C ARG A 835 -41.98 -6.62 22.71
N ASN A 836 -42.13 -5.73 23.70
CA ASN A 836 -43.44 -5.24 24.11
C ASN A 836 -44.07 -4.37 23.02
N HIS A 837 -43.39 -3.32 22.54
CA HIS A 837 -43.95 -2.41 21.54
C HIS A 837 -44.18 -3.09 20.18
N GLN A 838 -43.29 -4.00 19.76
CA GLN A 838 -43.49 -4.84 18.59
C GLN A 838 -44.83 -5.60 18.66
N ARG A 839 -45.10 -6.26 19.79
CA ARG A 839 -46.34 -7.03 20.04
C ARG A 839 -47.57 -6.11 20.18
N ASP A 840 -47.49 -5.12 21.04
CA ASP A 840 -48.64 -4.36 21.53
C ASP A 840 -49.09 -3.26 20.54
N TRP A 841 -48.17 -2.75 19.71
CA TRP A 841 -48.47 -1.78 18.64
C TRP A 841 -48.52 -2.44 17.26
N ASN A 842 -48.24 -3.76 17.15
CA ASN A 842 -48.26 -4.56 15.92
C ASN A 842 -47.45 -3.93 14.77
N VAL A 843 -46.21 -3.54 15.08
CA VAL A 843 -45.33 -2.76 14.21
C VAL A 843 -43.93 -3.40 14.18
N PRO A 844 -43.18 -3.38 13.06
CA PRO A 844 -41.79 -3.83 13.07
C PRO A 844 -40.93 -2.84 13.82
N ILE A 845 -39.89 -3.36 14.50
CA ILE A 845 -38.94 -2.55 15.25
C ILE A 845 -37.57 -2.59 14.55
N PHE A 846 -36.92 -1.44 14.55
CA PHE A 846 -35.56 -1.24 14.08
C PHE A 846 -34.72 -0.58 15.18
N VAL A 847 -33.45 -0.93 15.28
CA VAL A 847 -32.47 -0.21 16.10
C VAL A 847 -31.56 0.53 15.13
N GLY A 848 -31.76 1.84 14.99
CA GLY A 848 -30.95 2.69 14.11
C GLY A 848 -29.50 2.73 14.56
N GLU A 849 -29.29 2.85 15.86
CA GLU A 849 -27.97 3.01 16.45
C GLU A 849 -27.83 2.35 17.82
N PHE A 850 -26.64 1.81 18.07
CA PHE A 850 -26.20 1.32 19.37
C PHE A 850 -24.69 1.09 19.35
N CYS A 851 -24.07 1.17 20.53
CA CYS A 851 -22.70 0.72 20.77
C CYS A 851 -22.61 0.13 22.18
N LEU A 852 -22.12 -1.11 22.27
CA LEU A 852 -21.90 -1.84 23.54
C LEU A 852 -20.41 -1.90 23.92
N PHE A 853 -19.58 -1.02 23.34
CA PHE A 853 -18.13 -0.94 23.57
C PHE A 853 -17.44 -2.32 23.40
N ASP A 854 -16.32 -2.56 24.06
CA ASP A 854 -15.49 -3.75 23.82
C ASP A 854 -16.02 -5.04 24.50
N PHE A 855 -17.26 -5.01 25.02
CA PHE A 855 -17.95 -6.16 25.62
C PHE A 855 -18.53 -7.10 24.54
N ASN A 856 -17.63 -7.84 23.88
CA ASN A 856 -17.96 -8.74 22.77
C ASN A 856 -19.04 -9.78 23.11
N ASP A 857 -19.10 -10.28 24.35
CA ASP A 857 -20.13 -11.21 24.81
C ASP A 857 -21.54 -10.57 24.84
N LEU A 858 -21.61 -9.28 25.17
CA LEU A 858 -22.85 -8.51 25.15
C LEU A 858 -23.29 -8.16 23.73
N TRP A 859 -22.36 -7.89 22.80
CA TRP A 859 -22.66 -7.80 21.37
C TRP A 859 -23.24 -9.12 20.84
N GLU A 860 -22.59 -10.26 21.09
CA GLU A 860 -23.06 -11.57 20.64
C GLU A 860 -24.46 -11.90 21.19
N ARG A 861 -24.74 -11.54 22.45
CA ARG A 861 -26.07 -11.66 23.05
C ARG A 861 -27.10 -10.76 22.36
N PHE A 862 -26.84 -9.45 22.25
CA PHE A 862 -27.84 -8.48 21.81
C PHE A 862 -28.20 -8.67 20.33
N LEU A 863 -27.20 -8.91 19.48
CA LEU A 863 -27.40 -9.28 18.07
C LEU A 863 -28.21 -10.58 17.94
N GLY A 864 -27.92 -11.58 18.79
CA GLY A 864 -28.65 -12.85 18.83
C GLY A 864 -30.12 -12.70 19.21
N GLU A 865 -30.43 -12.00 20.32
CA GLU A 865 -31.81 -11.81 20.78
C GLU A 865 -32.63 -10.90 19.84
N MET A 866 -32.02 -9.88 19.21
CA MET A 866 -32.70 -9.09 18.17
C MET A 866 -33.01 -9.93 16.93
N ASN A 867 -32.04 -10.73 16.47
CA ASN A 867 -32.23 -11.63 15.33
C ASN A 867 -33.36 -12.64 15.58
N ALA A 868 -33.40 -13.26 16.76
CA ALA A 868 -34.45 -14.20 17.15
C ALA A 868 -35.85 -13.55 17.25
N SER A 869 -35.92 -12.22 17.42
CA SER A 869 -37.17 -11.46 17.55
C SER A 869 -37.65 -10.82 16.24
N ASN A 870 -36.94 -11.00 15.12
CA ASN A 870 -37.11 -10.24 13.86
C ASN A 870 -37.06 -8.71 14.04
N ILE A 871 -36.35 -8.24 15.06
CA ILE A 871 -36.02 -6.82 15.23
C ILE A 871 -34.87 -6.53 14.26
N SER A 872 -35.03 -5.53 13.39
CA SER A 872 -33.98 -5.12 12.44
C SER A 872 -32.95 -4.20 13.14
N TRP A 873 -31.70 -4.10 12.65
CA TRP A 873 -30.70 -3.21 13.27
C TRP A 873 -29.59 -2.72 12.32
N THR A 874 -29.06 -1.54 12.66
CA THR A 874 -27.77 -0.99 12.22
C THR A 874 -26.96 -0.56 13.45
N ASN A 875 -25.64 -0.75 13.45
CA ASN A 875 -24.80 -0.16 14.51
C ASN A 875 -24.30 1.23 14.08
N TRP A 876 -23.99 2.08 15.07
CA TRP A 876 -23.12 3.23 14.84
C TRP A 876 -21.66 2.79 15.10
N THR A 877 -20.71 2.96 14.18
CA THR A 877 -20.77 3.44 12.79
C THR A 877 -19.79 2.66 11.90
N TYR A 878 -19.71 2.93 10.60
CA TYR A 878 -18.78 2.25 9.70
C TYR A 878 -17.31 2.66 9.91
N LYS A 879 -17.03 3.95 10.11
CA LYS A 879 -15.67 4.52 10.30
C LYS A 879 -15.63 5.52 11.44
N VAL A 880 -14.53 5.54 12.20
CA VAL A 880 -14.29 6.53 13.27
C VAL A 880 -12.81 6.92 13.30
N THR A 881 -12.50 8.23 13.38
CA THR A 881 -11.12 8.73 13.19
C THR A 881 -10.13 8.28 14.27
N ALA A 882 -10.54 8.12 15.53
CA ALA A 882 -9.66 7.69 16.62
C ALA A 882 -9.85 6.21 17.03
N ASN A 883 -9.12 5.75 18.05
CA ASN A 883 -9.18 4.37 18.54
C ASN A 883 -10.33 4.16 19.56
N TYR A 884 -11.57 4.19 19.11
CA TYR A 884 -12.77 4.03 19.97
C TYR A 884 -13.29 2.58 20.07
N GLY A 885 -12.42 1.57 20.00
CA GLY A 885 -12.84 0.16 20.18
C GLY A 885 -13.92 -0.29 19.19
N ASN A 886 -14.96 -0.97 19.66
CA ASN A 886 -16.08 -1.45 18.84
C ASN A 886 -17.06 -0.38 18.34
N TRP A 887 -16.81 0.92 18.53
CA TRP A 887 -17.58 1.99 17.85
C TRP A 887 -17.46 1.96 16.32
N GLY A 888 -16.42 1.32 15.77
CA GLY A 888 -16.19 1.26 14.33
C GLY A 888 -15.67 -0.09 13.86
N TYR A 889 -16.00 -0.42 12.60
CA TYR A 889 -15.31 -1.49 11.87
C TYR A 889 -13.95 -1.03 11.34
N TYR A 890 -13.75 0.28 11.16
CA TYR A 890 -12.52 0.90 10.72
C TYR A 890 -12.20 2.12 11.59
N ASN A 891 -11.11 2.05 12.33
CA ASN A 891 -10.78 2.99 13.41
C ASN A 891 -9.42 3.66 13.17
N ASN A 892 -9.11 4.70 13.95
CA ASN A 892 -7.74 5.18 14.15
C ASN A 892 -6.98 5.49 12.84
N ASN A 893 -7.42 6.53 12.14
CA ASN A 893 -6.67 7.14 11.05
C ASN A 893 -5.82 8.30 11.62
N THR A 894 -4.50 8.12 11.61
CA THR A 894 -3.54 9.04 12.24
C THR A 894 -3.09 10.20 11.35
N ASN A 895 -3.72 10.39 10.19
CA ASN A 895 -3.37 11.50 9.30
C ASN A 895 -3.75 12.87 9.91
N PRO A 896 -2.98 13.94 9.63
CA PRO A 896 -3.27 15.26 10.21
C PRO A 896 -4.64 15.80 9.78
N VAL A 897 -5.50 16.07 10.77
CA VAL A 897 -6.76 16.81 10.59
C VAL A 897 -6.44 18.24 10.08
N PRO A 898 -7.24 18.80 9.15
CA PRO A 898 -7.05 20.19 8.72
C PRO A 898 -7.47 21.20 9.79
N ASN A 899 -6.69 22.27 9.93
CA ASN A 899 -7.12 23.46 10.67
C ASN A 899 -7.84 24.38 9.68
N ILE A 900 -9.16 24.25 9.61
CA ILE A 900 -10.01 24.96 8.64
C ILE A 900 -9.99 26.49 8.77
N ASN A 901 -9.41 27.03 9.85
CA ASN A 901 -9.25 28.47 10.09
C ASN A 901 -7.95 29.02 9.49
N THR A 902 -6.89 28.21 9.40
CA THR A 902 -5.54 28.67 9.02
C THR A 902 -4.98 28.00 7.77
N ASP A 903 -5.25 26.71 7.55
CA ASP A 903 -4.73 25.98 6.38
C ASP A 903 -5.22 26.60 5.07
N SER A 904 -4.44 26.50 3.98
CA SER A 904 -4.91 26.83 2.63
C SER A 904 -5.90 25.79 2.12
N ALA A 905 -6.69 26.14 1.10
CA ALA A 905 -7.60 25.19 0.46
C ALA A 905 -6.88 23.90 -0.01
N ASP A 906 -5.72 24.04 -0.64
CA ASP A 906 -4.93 22.89 -1.12
C ASP A 906 -4.39 22.02 0.03
N THR A 907 -4.02 22.63 1.16
CA THR A 907 -3.63 21.89 2.38
C THR A 907 -4.82 21.16 2.99
N ILE A 908 -6.02 21.76 2.99
CA ILE A 908 -7.26 21.12 3.46
C ILE A 908 -7.60 19.92 2.57
N ALA A 909 -7.59 20.07 1.25
CA ALA A 909 -7.81 19.00 0.28
C ALA A 909 -6.78 17.85 0.45
N SER A 910 -5.49 18.20 0.54
CA SER A 910 -4.38 17.26 0.74
C SER A 910 -4.52 16.46 2.03
N LYS A 911 -4.95 17.09 3.13
CA LYS A 911 -5.23 16.40 4.40
C LYS A 911 -6.47 15.51 4.31
N TRP A 912 -7.61 16.05 3.88
CA TRP A 912 -8.88 15.31 3.84
C TRP A 912 -8.89 14.11 2.88
N SER A 913 -8.17 14.17 1.75
CA SER A 913 -8.02 13.03 0.82
C SER A 913 -7.40 11.78 1.47
N LYS A 914 -6.71 11.92 2.61
CA LYS A 914 -6.10 10.81 3.36
C LYS A 914 -7.07 10.11 4.32
N PHE A 915 -8.31 10.58 4.44
CA PHE A 915 -9.36 9.93 5.24
C PHE A 915 -10.15 8.86 4.46
N ASN A 916 -9.43 8.11 3.62
CA ASN A 916 -9.92 6.90 2.98
C ASN A 916 -9.58 5.64 3.80
N THR A 917 -10.32 4.55 3.56
CA THR A 917 -10.34 3.33 4.41
C THR A 917 -9.01 2.62 4.55
N GLU A 918 -8.12 2.71 3.55
CA GLU A 918 -6.82 2.03 3.61
C GLU A 918 -5.89 2.65 4.69
N ASN A 919 -6.19 3.89 5.11
CA ASN A 919 -5.51 4.60 6.20
C ASN A 919 -6.20 4.42 7.57
N PHE A 920 -7.22 3.57 7.69
CA PHE A 920 -7.84 3.18 8.97
C PHE A 920 -7.45 1.76 9.37
N ARG A 921 -7.23 1.52 10.66
CA ARG A 921 -7.06 0.18 11.23
C ARG A 921 -8.39 -0.56 11.26
N ALA A 922 -8.51 -1.64 10.49
CA ALA A 922 -9.64 -2.56 10.57
C ALA A 922 -9.79 -3.16 11.99
N ASN A 923 -10.99 -3.10 12.56
CA ASN A 923 -11.36 -3.81 13.79
C ASN A 923 -11.80 -5.24 13.44
N THR A 924 -10.84 -6.09 13.06
CA THR A 924 -11.10 -7.44 12.54
C THR A 924 -11.83 -8.35 13.55
N THR A 925 -11.58 -8.18 14.85
CA THR A 925 -12.32 -8.88 15.93
C THR A 925 -13.82 -8.57 15.85
N PHE A 926 -14.18 -7.29 15.76
CA PHE A 926 -15.58 -6.87 15.70
C PHE A 926 -16.26 -7.20 14.37
N GLN A 927 -15.54 -7.02 13.25
CA GLN A 927 -16.01 -7.45 11.92
C GLN A 927 -16.36 -8.96 11.91
N ASN A 928 -15.49 -9.80 12.46
CA ASN A 928 -15.70 -11.25 12.55
C ASN A 928 -16.81 -11.65 13.53
N LEU A 929 -17.06 -10.85 14.58
CA LEU A 929 -18.19 -11.02 15.49
C LEU A 929 -19.50 -10.75 14.76
N VAL A 930 -19.66 -9.54 14.20
CA VAL A 930 -20.90 -9.10 13.56
C VAL A 930 -21.26 -9.94 12.34
N LYS A 931 -20.26 -10.40 11.57
CA LYS A 931 -20.46 -11.26 10.38
C LYS A 931 -21.24 -12.56 10.67
N LYS A 932 -21.23 -13.05 11.92
CA LYS A 932 -22.03 -14.22 12.38
C LYS A 932 -23.54 -13.92 12.38
N TYR A 933 -23.93 -12.66 12.64
CA TYR A 933 -25.32 -12.24 12.87
C TYR A 933 -25.95 -11.53 11.67
N THR A 934 -25.15 -11.11 10.69
CA THR A 934 -25.61 -10.60 9.39
C THR A 934 -25.92 -11.74 8.42
N SER A 935 -25.04 -12.74 8.35
CA SER A 935 -25.06 -13.82 7.34
C SER A 935 -26.11 -14.92 7.60
N ALA A 936 -26.81 -14.87 8.74
CA ALA A 936 -27.66 -15.95 9.23
C ALA A 936 -29.09 -15.86 8.66
N THR A 937 -29.39 -16.68 7.64
CA THR A 937 -30.73 -16.79 7.03
C THR A 937 -31.79 -17.37 7.97
N THR A 938 -31.36 -18.11 8.99
CA THR A 938 -32.17 -18.52 10.14
C THR A 938 -31.51 -17.88 11.37
N PRO A 939 -32.25 -17.22 12.29
CA PRO A 939 -31.65 -16.72 13.52
C PRO A 939 -30.98 -17.88 14.28
N PRO A 940 -29.74 -17.70 14.80
CA PRO A 940 -29.09 -18.76 15.57
C PRO A 940 -29.99 -19.17 16.73
N GLN A 941 -30.47 -20.42 16.73
CA GLN A 941 -31.21 -20.92 17.90
C GLN A 941 -30.27 -20.95 19.10
N SER A 942 -30.82 -20.66 20.27
CA SER A 942 -30.12 -20.74 21.55
C SER A 942 -29.82 -22.20 21.91
N GLY A 943 -28.79 -22.76 21.29
CA GLY A 943 -28.07 -23.90 21.82
C GLY A 943 -27.18 -23.43 22.97
N ALA A 944 -27.12 -24.20 24.06
CA ALA A 944 -26.26 -23.85 25.19
C ALA A 944 -24.79 -23.79 24.74
N THR A 945 -24.19 -22.60 24.83
CA THR A 945 -22.78 -22.37 24.50
C THR A 945 -21.91 -22.94 25.61
N TYR A 946 -21.29 -24.09 25.36
CA TYR A 946 -20.33 -24.69 26.27
C TYR A 946 -18.92 -24.14 26.06
N SER A 947 -18.14 -24.07 27.13
CA SER A 947 -16.72 -23.72 27.12
C SER A 947 -15.92 -24.78 27.86
N TYR A 948 -14.62 -24.88 27.56
CA TYR A 948 -13.67 -25.70 28.31
C TYR A 948 -12.52 -24.83 28.82
N LEU A 949 -11.87 -25.28 29.90
CA LEU A 949 -10.76 -24.58 30.54
C LEU A 949 -9.45 -25.34 30.26
N VAL A 950 -8.39 -24.63 29.88
CA VAL A 950 -7.04 -25.19 29.70
C VAL A 950 -6.12 -24.65 30.79
N ALA A 951 -5.67 -25.51 31.71
CA ALA A 951 -4.76 -25.12 32.79
C ALA A 951 -3.37 -24.82 32.23
N GLN A 952 -2.81 -23.64 32.56
CA GLN A 952 -1.57 -23.21 31.93
C GLN A 952 -0.32 -23.94 32.45
N ALA A 953 -0.40 -24.54 33.64
CA ALA A 953 0.68 -25.32 34.25
C ALA A 953 1.10 -26.58 33.46
N ASN A 954 0.19 -27.16 32.67
CA ASN A 954 0.45 -28.38 31.89
C ASN A 954 -0.20 -28.39 30.50
N GLN A 955 -0.88 -27.30 30.12
CA GLN A 955 -1.65 -27.16 28.88
C GLN A 955 -2.73 -28.25 28.65
N LYS A 956 -3.16 -28.91 29.72
CA LYS A 956 -4.26 -29.89 29.68
C LYS A 956 -5.61 -29.23 29.93
N ILE A 957 -6.63 -29.83 29.35
CA ILE A 957 -8.02 -29.44 29.53
C ILE A 957 -8.56 -30.01 30.85
N VAL A 958 -9.34 -29.19 31.55
CA VAL A 958 -10.03 -29.53 32.80
C VAL A 958 -11.24 -30.42 32.52
N SER A 959 -11.27 -31.60 33.14
CA SER A 959 -12.39 -32.55 33.09
C SER A 959 -13.16 -32.60 34.41
N ALA A 960 -14.48 -32.78 34.31
CA ALA A 960 -15.35 -33.26 35.38
C ALA A 960 -15.34 -34.81 35.41
N ASP A 961 -14.22 -35.40 35.81
CA ASP A 961 -14.00 -36.85 35.79
C ASP A 961 -15.00 -37.64 36.66
N ASN A 962 -15.19 -38.91 36.30
CA ASN A 962 -16.21 -39.81 36.87
C ASN A 962 -17.62 -39.19 36.89
N ASN A 963 -18.04 -38.63 35.74
CA ASN A 963 -19.30 -37.90 35.60
C ASN A 963 -19.49 -36.77 36.63
N GLY A 964 -18.42 -36.01 36.88
CA GLY A 964 -18.39 -34.87 37.79
C GLY A 964 -18.51 -35.18 39.29
N THR A 965 -18.56 -36.47 39.68
CA THR A 965 -18.57 -36.85 41.11
C THR A 965 -17.18 -36.77 41.74
N SER A 966 -16.13 -36.82 40.92
CA SER A 966 -14.75 -36.62 41.37
C SER A 966 -14.34 -35.15 41.30
N PRO A 967 -13.29 -34.74 42.02
CA PRO A 967 -12.64 -33.44 41.82
C PRO A 967 -12.28 -33.18 40.37
N LEU A 968 -12.51 -31.95 39.90
CA LEU A 968 -12.10 -31.50 38.58
C LEU A 968 -10.57 -31.59 38.44
N VAL A 969 -10.10 -31.99 37.28
CA VAL A 969 -8.69 -32.30 37.05
C VAL A 969 -8.25 -31.90 35.64
N ALA A 970 -7.09 -31.25 35.52
CA ALA A 970 -6.49 -30.86 34.26
C ALA A 970 -5.65 -32.01 33.68
N ASN A 971 -6.30 -33.00 33.05
CA ASN A 971 -5.65 -34.22 32.54
C ASN A 971 -5.95 -34.57 31.07
N ARG A 972 -6.74 -33.77 30.34
CA ARG A 972 -7.22 -34.12 28.97
C ARG A 972 -6.48 -33.39 27.85
N ASP A 973 -6.39 -34.02 26.69
CA ASP A 973 -5.83 -33.45 25.45
C ASP A 973 -6.90 -33.02 24.43
N ALA A 974 -8.14 -33.46 24.60
CA ALA A 974 -9.29 -33.07 23.79
C ALA A 974 -10.46 -32.68 24.70
N ALA A 975 -11.35 -31.83 24.20
CA ALA A 975 -12.61 -31.53 24.87
C ALA A 975 -13.72 -32.44 24.31
N GLU A 976 -14.33 -33.25 25.15
CA GLU A 976 -15.56 -34.00 24.91
C GLU A 976 -16.61 -33.57 25.95
N ASP A 977 -17.59 -34.43 26.29
CA ASP A 977 -18.73 -34.02 27.11
C ASP A 977 -18.43 -33.93 28.62
N TRP A 978 -17.23 -34.34 29.07
CA TRP A 978 -16.80 -34.21 30.48
C TRP A 978 -15.98 -32.94 30.75
N GLU A 979 -15.39 -32.38 29.70
CA GLU A 979 -14.53 -31.18 29.72
C GLU A 979 -15.31 -29.88 29.45
N LEU A 980 -16.58 -30.00 29.10
CA LEU A 980 -17.46 -28.90 28.74
C LEU A 980 -18.27 -28.39 29.93
N PHE A 981 -18.27 -27.07 30.10
CA PHE A 981 -18.97 -26.33 31.14
C PHE A 981 -19.80 -25.20 30.52
N GLU A 982 -21.05 -25.08 30.92
CA GLU A 982 -21.85 -23.88 30.73
C GLU A 982 -21.31 -22.82 31.72
N ILE A 983 -20.92 -21.64 31.23
CA ILE A 983 -20.42 -20.53 32.07
C ILE A 983 -21.56 -19.55 32.29
N ILE A 984 -22.03 -19.45 33.53
CA ILE A 984 -23.17 -18.62 33.91
C ILE A 984 -22.66 -17.38 34.65
N ASN A 985 -22.92 -16.21 34.07
CA ASN A 985 -22.61 -14.91 34.68
C ASN A 985 -23.72 -14.57 35.69
N ASN A 986 -23.36 -14.46 36.96
CA ASN A 986 -24.28 -14.15 38.06
C ASN A 986 -24.55 -12.65 38.18
N SER A 987 -25.70 -12.28 38.73
CA SER A 987 -26.11 -10.88 38.94
C SER A 987 -25.26 -10.10 39.95
N ASP A 988 -24.35 -10.77 40.66
CA ASP A 988 -23.38 -10.17 41.59
C ASP A 988 -21.97 -10.02 41.00
N GLY A 989 -21.81 -10.22 39.68
CA GLY A 989 -20.53 -10.10 38.97
C GLY A 989 -19.58 -11.30 39.16
N THR A 990 -20.04 -12.37 39.82
CA THR A 990 -19.33 -13.66 39.83
C THR A 990 -19.71 -14.51 38.62
N ILE A 991 -18.92 -15.55 38.34
CA ILE A 991 -19.32 -16.63 37.44
C ILE A 991 -19.57 -17.92 38.21
N SER A 992 -20.39 -18.79 37.63
CA SER A 992 -20.58 -20.17 38.04
C SER A 992 -20.32 -21.10 36.85
N LEU A 993 -19.62 -22.19 37.09
CA LEU A 993 -19.37 -23.23 36.09
C LEU A 993 -20.37 -24.37 36.32
N LYS A 994 -20.99 -24.88 35.26
CA LYS A 994 -21.95 -25.98 35.33
C LYS A 994 -21.56 -27.06 34.33
N SER A 995 -21.19 -28.24 34.83
CA SER A 995 -20.64 -29.32 33.98
C SER A 995 -21.70 -29.90 33.07
N LYS A 996 -21.32 -30.14 31.81
CA LYS A 996 -22.18 -30.78 30.81
C LYS A 996 -22.43 -32.25 31.13
N SER A 997 -21.48 -32.96 31.76
CA SER A 997 -21.58 -34.42 31.95
C SER A 997 -22.79 -34.81 32.82
N ASN A 998 -23.02 -34.04 33.89
CA ASN A 998 -24.03 -34.35 34.91
C ASN A 998 -25.02 -33.20 35.18
N ASN A 999 -24.91 -32.08 34.45
CA ASN A 999 -25.75 -30.88 34.57
C ASN A 999 -25.71 -30.19 35.96
N LYS A 1000 -24.66 -30.43 36.77
CA LYS A 1000 -24.45 -29.83 38.11
C LYS A 1000 -23.49 -28.64 38.08
N TYR A 1001 -23.65 -27.73 39.03
CA TYR A 1001 -22.72 -26.65 39.31
C TYR A 1001 -21.46 -27.15 40.03
N VAL A 1002 -20.32 -26.59 39.65
CA VAL A 1002 -19.00 -26.80 40.26
C VAL A 1002 -18.92 -26.00 41.55
N ALA A 1003 -18.82 -26.69 42.68
CA ALA A 1003 -18.60 -26.10 44.00
C ALA A 1003 -17.14 -26.22 44.41
N ALA A 1004 -16.56 -25.16 44.99
CA ALA A 1004 -15.31 -25.25 45.76
C ALA A 1004 -15.62 -25.82 47.16
N ASP A 1005 -15.53 -27.14 47.30
CA ASP A 1005 -16.06 -27.86 48.46
C ASP A 1005 -15.10 -27.82 49.65
N LEU A 1006 -15.44 -27.02 50.66
CA LEU A 1006 -14.61 -26.85 51.86
C LEU A 1006 -14.50 -28.13 52.71
N ASN A 1007 -15.49 -29.03 52.66
CA ASN A 1007 -15.42 -30.31 53.38
C ASN A 1007 -14.38 -31.24 52.73
N GLU A 1008 -14.18 -31.11 51.42
CA GLU A 1008 -13.19 -31.84 50.63
C GLU A 1008 -11.85 -31.10 50.49
N GLY A 1009 -11.59 -30.10 51.34
CA GLY A 1009 -10.33 -29.34 51.31
C GLY A 1009 -10.27 -28.28 50.19
N ALA A 1010 -11.43 -27.71 49.84
CA ALA A 1010 -11.63 -26.72 48.76
C ALA A 1010 -11.34 -27.23 47.33
N LYS A 1011 -11.40 -28.55 47.11
CA LYS A 1011 -11.42 -29.15 45.77
C LYS A 1011 -12.65 -28.68 44.98
N LEU A 1012 -12.52 -28.49 43.68
CA LEU A 1012 -13.66 -28.16 42.81
C LEU A 1012 -14.38 -29.45 42.39
N ILE A 1013 -15.69 -29.56 42.65
CA ILE A 1013 -16.49 -30.77 42.35
C ILE A 1013 -17.83 -30.36 41.72
N ALA A 1014 -18.22 -30.97 40.60
CA ALA A 1014 -19.48 -30.70 39.89
C ALA A 1014 -20.66 -31.44 40.55
N ARG A 1015 -21.13 -30.94 41.71
CA ARG A 1015 -22.14 -31.66 42.53
C ARG A 1015 -23.44 -30.92 42.83
N SER A 1016 -23.51 -29.59 42.70
CA SER A 1016 -24.62 -28.81 43.24
C SER A 1016 -25.75 -28.59 42.22
N ASP A 1017 -27.02 -28.64 42.65
CA ASP A 1017 -28.20 -28.34 41.80
C ASP A 1017 -28.56 -26.85 41.72
N THR A 1018 -28.01 -26.03 42.62
CA THR A 1018 -28.27 -24.59 42.70
C THR A 1018 -26.96 -23.83 42.89
N ILE A 1019 -26.91 -22.59 42.42
CA ILE A 1019 -25.79 -21.67 42.65
C ILE A 1019 -25.95 -21.05 44.03
N GLN A 1020 -25.04 -21.33 44.96
CA GLN A 1020 -24.97 -20.71 46.27
C GLN A 1020 -23.60 -20.02 46.42
N GLN A 1021 -23.03 -19.94 47.64
CA GLN A 1021 -21.74 -19.26 47.84
C GLN A 1021 -20.54 -20.09 47.33
N TRP A 1022 -20.64 -21.42 47.31
CA TRP A 1022 -19.51 -22.29 46.98
C TRP A 1022 -19.36 -22.52 45.47
N GLU A 1023 -20.43 -22.30 44.71
CA GLU A 1023 -20.51 -22.43 43.26
C GLU A 1023 -20.12 -21.14 42.52
N LYS A 1024 -19.70 -20.11 43.25
CA LYS A 1024 -19.38 -18.77 42.73
C LYS A 1024 -17.88 -18.49 42.74
N PHE A 1025 -17.40 -17.93 41.64
CA PHE A 1025 -16.00 -17.58 41.42
C PHE A 1025 -15.91 -16.14 40.90
N ARG A 1026 -14.99 -15.32 41.42
CA ARG A 1026 -14.57 -14.09 40.72
C ARG A 1026 -13.66 -14.51 39.59
N ARG A 1027 -13.97 -14.08 38.36
CA ARG A 1027 -13.10 -14.22 37.19
C ARG A 1027 -12.15 -13.02 37.16
N VAL A 1028 -10.85 -13.27 37.24
CA VAL A 1028 -9.81 -12.24 37.16
C VAL A 1028 -9.04 -12.44 35.86
N THR A 1029 -9.06 -11.44 34.97
CA THR A 1029 -8.25 -11.47 33.74
C THR A 1029 -6.81 -11.07 34.07
N LEU A 1030 -5.85 -11.83 33.54
CA LEU A 1030 -4.41 -11.63 33.72
C LEU A 1030 -3.83 -10.83 32.56
N ALA A 1031 -2.61 -10.29 32.72
CA ALA A 1031 -1.99 -9.38 31.75
C ALA A 1031 -1.64 -10.03 30.40
N ASP A 1032 -1.57 -11.37 30.36
CA ASP A 1032 -1.35 -12.20 29.16
C ASP A 1032 -2.66 -12.63 28.47
N GLY A 1033 -3.82 -12.23 29.01
CA GLY A 1033 -5.15 -12.64 28.53
C GLY A 1033 -5.66 -13.98 29.06
N ASN A 1034 -4.88 -14.68 29.90
CA ASN A 1034 -5.39 -15.82 30.68
C ASN A 1034 -6.34 -15.32 31.79
N VAL A 1035 -7.00 -16.25 32.47
CA VAL A 1035 -7.88 -15.96 33.61
C VAL A 1035 -7.48 -16.77 34.84
N ALA A 1036 -7.61 -16.17 36.01
CA ALA A 1036 -7.63 -16.86 37.29
C ALA A 1036 -9.06 -16.87 37.86
N LEU A 1037 -9.38 -17.89 38.66
CA LEU A 1037 -10.66 -18.02 39.35
C LEU A 1037 -10.44 -17.91 40.86
N GLN A 1038 -11.17 -17.02 41.54
CA GLN A 1038 -11.15 -16.90 43.00
C GLN A 1038 -12.49 -17.39 43.57
N ALA A 1039 -12.49 -18.48 44.35
CA ALA A 1039 -13.71 -19.06 44.89
C ALA A 1039 -14.30 -18.20 46.02
N LEU A 1040 -15.61 -17.92 46.01
CA LEU A 1040 -16.29 -17.18 47.08
C LEU A 1040 -16.46 -17.99 48.38
N ALA A 1041 -16.25 -19.31 48.33
CA ALA A 1041 -16.27 -20.20 49.49
C ALA A 1041 -15.24 -19.79 50.57
N ASN A 1042 -14.03 -19.39 50.13
CA ASN A 1042 -12.90 -19.09 51.02
C ASN A 1042 -12.03 -17.89 50.56
N ASN A 1043 -12.40 -17.21 49.48
CA ASN A 1043 -11.63 -16.14 48.80
C ASN A 1043 -10.23 -16.56 48.32
N LYS A 1044 -9.96 -17.85 48.15
CA LYS A 1044 -8.70 -18.35 47.58
C LYS A 1044 -8.80 -18.50 46.06
N TYR A 1045 -7.67 -18.34 45.37
CA TYR A 1045 -7.52 -18.67 43.96
C TYR A 1045 -7.45 -20.19 43.75
N VAL A 1046 -8.02 -20.63 42.62
CA VAL A 1046 -8.01 -22.01 42.15
C VAL A 1046 -6.66 -22.32 41.50
N THR A 1047 -5.97 -23.32 42.02
CA THR A 1047 -4.76 -23.92 41.46
C THR A 1047 -5.10 -25.24 40.77
N ALA A 1048 -4.52 -25.52 39.61
CA ALA A 1048 -4.34 -26.88 39.11
C ALA A 1048 -3.08 -27.47 39.76
N ASP A 1049 -3.25 -28.33 40.77
CA ASP A 1049 -2.14 -28.78 41.62
C ASP A 1049 -1.34 -29.90 40.95
N MET A 1050 -0.22 -29.53 40.32
CA MET A 1050 0.62 -30.49 39.59
C MET A 1050 1.32 -31.50 40.51
N ASN A 1051 1.48 -31.21 41.81
CA ASN A 1051 1.98 -32.20 42.77
C ASN A 1051 0.91 -33.28 43.08
N ASN A 1052 -0.35 -33.00 42.76
CA ASN A 1052 -1.50 -33.89 42.92
C ASN A 1052 -2.20 -34.15 41.56
N GLY A 1053 -1.41 -34.37 40.50
CA GLY A 1053 -1.90 -34.82 39.20
C GLY A 1053 -2.73 -33.79 38.40
N GLY A 1054 -2.69 -32.51 38.78
CA GLY A 1054 -3.45 -31.44 38.14
C GLY A 1054 -4.88 -31.26 38.67
N VAL A 1055 -5.19 -31.78 39.86
CA VAL A 1055 -6.50 -31.59 40.52
C VAL A 1055 -6.73 -30.11 40.87
N LEU A 1056 -7.94 -29.59 40.63
CA LEU A 1056 -8.30 -28.20 40.87
C LEU A 1056 -8.71 -27.97 42.34
N VAL A 1057 -8.00 -27.06 43.02
CA VAL A 1057 -8.21 -26.74 44.44
C VAL A 1057 -8.14 -25.23 44.67
N ALA A 1058 -9.14 -24.64 45.34
CA ALA A 1058 -9.13 -23.24 45.74
C ALA A 1058 -8.32 -23.04 47.02
N ASN A 1059 -6.99 -22.91 46.91
CA ASN A 1059 -6.07 -22.89 48.06
C ASN A 1059 -5.01 -21.77 48.10
N ARG A 1060 -4.89 -20.89 47.08
CA ARG A 1060 -3.88 -19.81 47.07
C ARG A 1060 -4.41 -18.44 47.46
N ASP A 1061 -3.57 -17.62 48.08
CA ASP A 1061 -3.88 -16.22 48.41
C ASP A 1061 -3.69 -15.25 47.23
N ALA A 1062 -2.87 -15.63 46.25
CA ALA A 1062 -2.59 -14.85 45.05
C ALA A 1062 -2.36 -15.77 43.84
N VAL A 1063 -2.40 -15.19 42.64
CA VAL A 1063 -1.95 -15.82 41.39
C VAL A 1063 -0.41 -15.78 41.40
N GLY A 1064 0.23 -16.92 41.61
CA GLY A 1064 1.69 -17.03 41.65
C GLY A 1064 2.31 -17.34 40.29
N GLY A 1065 1.54 -17.93 39.37
CA GLY A 1065 1.96 -18.16 37.99
C GLY A 1065 1.01 -19.08 37.23
N ALA A 1066 1.56 -19.92 36.35
CA ALA A 1066 0.81 -20.81 35.47
C ALA A 1066 -0.11 -21.83 36.18
N TRP A 1067 0.07 -22.05 37.49
CA TRP A 1067 -0.73 -22.98 38.30
C TRP A 1067 -2.11 -22.42 38.64
N GLU A 1068 -2.26 -21.09 38.73
CA GLU A 1068 -3.54 -20.41 39.00
C GLU A 1068 -4.18 -19.82 37.73
N ALA A 1069 -3.51 -19.98 36.58
CA ALA A 1069 -3.92 -19.43 35.29
C ALA A 1069 -4.55 -20.49 34.39
N PHE A 1070 -5.64 -20.11 33.72
CA PHE A 1070 -6.39 -20.93 32.78
C PHE A 1070 -6.71 -20.11 31.52
N SER A 1071 -6.76 -20.73 30.35
CA SER A 1071 -7.44 -20.12 29.20
C SER A 1071 -8.84 -20.73 29.04
N ILE A 1072 -9.85 -19.89 28.82
CA ILE A 1072 -11.21 -20.34 28.50
C ILE A 1072 -11.33 -20.41 26.97
N LYS A 1073 -11.87 -21.52 26.46
CA LYS A 1073 -12.09 -21.76 25.03
C LYS A 1073 -13.56 -22.15 24.80
N THR A 1074 -14.23 -21.48 23.87
CA THR A 1074 -15.65 -21.71 23.57
C THR A 1074 -15.82 -22.81 22.52
N ARG A 1075 -16.80 -23.69 22.70
CA ARG A 1075 -17.21 -24.71 21.73
C ARG A 1075 -18.71 -24.57 21.41
N THR A 1076 -19.02 -23.81 20.37
CA THR A 1076 -20.32 -23.87 19.69
C THR A 1076 -20.53 -25.27 19.09
N ARG A 1077 -21.81 -25.65 18.92
CA ARG A 1077 -22.24 -26.93 18.35
C ARG A 1077 -22.82 -26.73 16.95
#